data_AF-A0A1D2AFV5-F1
#
_entry.id   AF-A0A1D2AFV5-F1
#
_cell.length_a   1.000
_cell.length_b   1.000
_cell.length_c   1.000
_cell.angle_alpha   90.00
_cell.angle_beta   90.00
_cell.angle_gamma   90.00
#
_symmetry.space_group_name_H-M   'P 1'
#
loop_
_entity.id
_entity.type
_entity.pdbx_description
1 polymer ?
#
loop_
_entity_poly.entity_id
_entity_poly.type
_entity_poly.pdbx_seq_one_letter_code
_entity_poly.pdbx_strand_id
1 'polypeptide(L)'
;MLPSRVWHSLVSTFWRASLSRTDSESSEAESSPGAMTQLDSILDGQPQESVPESGDRDHQEDQEQLLYEEHAARVKAEADASAAQRRFLVASQQMAEYLGQKADDTRVLASEAGSIHSAAAESGAAGAALAPRCSELAASLQAAAVDLDTTAGHFRTECEATKRSLSQANLGDAAGGAMSPKRMREAQDAAREGLEGAGEGGCTGQEEAEEAEEAAPQGKAGAPLSGLTLHDTFRERARYIPLRLDPEERRLLRLLEAALSVSEYTDRVDVLSWRSKSARVHAQVKDICAILCGLVVAQDFRRGQKLIVQRDFAGLATFFQDCFEVGRRHKIMNPEKMRDTYGKLMYMLMDASEPEIQELLEFNCIRPLRTVYTLLEGAGALALLDDPLLDCATAEIHASGVPRHEVQRRIKAKERAREVLARRHRSATLSEDDVLRCLYSISDNNTYLLFNRDPVDKMIGYLEAHFSPKKAEPGASLAIQGGSQGARLTHSHERQYTYVLQSLTLWREISHEMFKLWYMADADMLHPSNYYRLQNTGQGLQRVQAAPGVGRAMHAILARCQRRLGGWVGSSVVHLGDHNVPNALLFIDKYTQVPRILGPLVLVLEALPTLCRDRAVRAYVEAVHGSVAGCRGAVLLDFFRHAFDGSGADNFFDAGSCIDGRLTSAWNWCSKLEKKEYAHVFALAGFTSFDGDFK
;
A
#
# COMPACT_ATOMS: atom_id res chain seq x y z
N MET A 1 -18.09 30.70 -30.99
CA MET A 1 -18.98 29.75 -30.31
C MET A 1 -19.69 28.92 -31.38
N LEU A 2 -19.37 27.64 -31.47
CA LEU A 2 -20.09 26.68 -32.32
C LEU A 2 -21.25 26.07 -31.51
N PRO A 3 -22.42 25.76 -32.10
CA PRO A 3 -23.59 25.27 -31.35
C PRO A 3 -23.37 23.86 -30.77
N SER A 4 -23.84 23.62 -29.55
CA SER A 4 -23.68 22.36 -28.78
C SER A 4 -24.14 21.09 -29.50
N ARG A 5 -25.04 21.22 -30.48
CA ARG A 5 -25.53 20.10 -31.31
C ARG A 5 -24.46 19.52 -32.24
N VAL A 6 -23.46 20.31 -32.65
CA VAL A 6 -22.36 19.85 -33.52
C VAL A 6 -21.34 19.02 -32.72
N TRP A 7 -21.17 19.34 -31.44
CA TRP A 7 -20.27 18.63 -30.53
C TRP A 7 -20.83 17.25 -30.14
N HIS A 8 -22.12 17.16 -29.84
CA HIS A 8 -22.80 15.87 -29.59
C HIS A 8 -22.77 14.94 -30.81
N SER A 9 -22.89 15.47 -32.03
CA SER A 9 -22.82 14.69 -33.26
C SER A 9 -21.40 14.16 -33.51
N LEU A 10 -20.38 15.01 -33.41
CA LEU A 10 -18.97 14.61 -33.62
C LEU A 10 -18.48 13.57 -32.60
N VAL A 11 -18.87 13.71 -31.33
CA VAL A 11 -18.50 12.74 -30.28
C VAL A 11 -19.27 11.42 -30.43
N SER A 12 -20.55 11.45 -30.79
CA SER A 12 -21.34 10.26 -31.09
C SER A 12 -20.80 9.48 -32.31
N THR A 13 -20.38 10.18 -33.37
CA THR A 13 -19.85 9.54 -34.59
C THR A 13 -18.45 8.97 -34.36
N PHE A 14 -17.62 9.63 -33.55
CA PHE A 14 -16.31 9.11 -33.16
C PHE A 14 -16.43 7.88 -32.23
N TRP A 15 -17.42 7.85 -31.33
CA TRP A 15 -17.69 6.71 -30.44
C TRP A 15 -18.29 5.50 -31.16
N ARG A 16 -19.19 5.70 -32.14
CA ARG A 16 -19.73 4.59 -32.95
C ARG A 16 -18.69 3.98 -33.88
N ALA A 17 -17.77 4.78 -34.43
CA ALA A 17 -16.68 4.28 -35.27
C ALA A 17 -15.65 3.43 -34.49
N SER A 18 -15.55 3.62 -33.17
CA SER A 18 -14.67 2.82 -32.32
C SER A 18 -15.31 1.50 -31.85
N LEU A 19 -16.64 1.38 -31.91
CA LEU A 19 -17.41 0.18 -31.57
C LEU A 19 -17.69 -0.74 -32.78
N SER A 20 -17.50 -0.27 -34.01
CA SER A 20 -17.80 -1.04 -35.24
C SER A 20 -16.56 -1.61 -35.94
N ARG A 21 -15.44 -1.79 -35.22
CA ARG A 21 -14.17 -2.31 -35.78
C ARG A 21 -13.75 -3.67 -35.22
N THR A 22 -14.72 -4.47 -34.78
CA THR A 22 -14.52 -5.87 -34.35
C THR A 22 -15.31 -6.89 -35.15
N ASP A 23 -15.94 -6.51 -36.28
CA ASP A 23 -16.64 -7.45 -37.16
C ASP A 23 -16.28 -7.19 -38.63
N SER A 24 -15.09 -7.61 -39.05
CA SER A 24 -14.81 -7.94 -40.46
C SER A 24 -13.46 -8.64 -40.56
N GLU A 25 -13.47 -9.98 -40.54
CA GLU A 25 -12.54 -10.85 -41.29
C GLU A 25 -12.86 -12.32 -40.96
N SER A 26 -13.88 -12.85 -41.62
CA SER A 26 -14.15 -14.30 -41.66
C SER A 26 -14.72 -14.67 -43.02
N SER A 27 -13.85 -14.98 -43.98
CA SER A 27 -14.05 -16.04 -44.98
C SER A 27 -12.86 -16.10 -45.92
N GLU A 28 -12.22 -17.26 -46.01
CA GLU A 28 -11.76 -17.92 -47.24
C GLU A 28 -10.62 -18.89 -46.88
N ALA A 29 -10.95 -20.16 -46.68
CA ALA A 29 -10.00 -21.26 -46.89
C ALA A 29 -10.79 -22.46 -47.41
N GLU A 30 -10.40 -22.86 -48.61
CA GLU A 30 -11.04 -23.84 -49.47
C GLU A 30 -10.97 -25.26 -48.91
N SER A 31 -12.04 -25.99 -49.18
CA SER A 31 -12.14 -27.44 -49.06
C SER A 31 -11.16 -28.18 -49.98
N SER A 32 -10.47 -29.20 -49.47
CA SER A 32 -10.03 -30.33 -50.30
C SER A 32 -10.26 -31.67 -49.57
N PRO A 33 -10.72 -32.72 -50.29
CA PRO A 33 -11.32 -33.91 -49.70
C PRO A 33 -10.31 -35.06 -49.58
N GLY A 34 -10.38 -35.83 -48.48
CA GLY A 34 -9.52 -37.00 -48.35
C GLY A 34 -9.60 -37.73 -47.02
N ALA A 35 -10.80 -37.95 -46.48
CA ALA A 35 -10.99 -38.78 -45.29
C ALA A 35 -12.19 -39.71 -45.49
N MET A 36 -12.01 -40.73 -46.33
CA MET A 36 -12.97 -41.81 -46.45
C MET A 36 -12.36 -43.05 -47.11
N THR A 37 -11.37 -43.66 -46.45
CA THR A 37 -11.00 -45.08 -46.64
C THR A 37 -9.83 -45.42 -45.71
N GLN A 38 -10.13 -45.84 -44.47
CA GLN A 38 -9.30 -46.77 -43.69
C GLN A 38 -10.00 -47.06 -42.36
N LEU A 39 -11.09 -47.81 -42.44
CA LEU A 39 -11.80 -48.33 -41.26
C LEU A 39 -12.21 -49.80 -41.47
N ASP A 40 -11.43 -50.53 -42.29
CA ASP A 40 -11.71 -51.91 -42.71
C ASP A 40 -10.48 -52.84 -42.72
N SER A 41 -9.42 -52.54 -41.96
CA SER A 41 -8.25 -53.45 -41.88
C SER A 41 -7.80 -53.82 -40.46
N ILE A 42 -8.65 -53.63 -39.45
CA ILE A 42 -8.41 -54.13 -38.09
C ILE A 42 -9.20 -55.43 -37.94
N LEU A 43 -8.70 -56.54 -38.50
CA LEU A 43 -9.05 -57.93 -38.17
C LEU A 43 -8.25 -58.85 -39.11
N ASP A 44 -6.99 -59.15 -38.75
CA ASP A 44 -6.37 -60.49 -38.88
C ASP A 44 -4.88 -60.42 -38.47
N GLY A 45 -4.49 -61.34 -37.58
CA GLY A 45 -3.21 -61.28 -36.85
C GLY A 45 -2.00 -61.86 -37.60
N GLN A 46 -0.90 -61.11 -37.60
CA GLN A 46 0.49 -61.58 -37.65
C GLN A 46 1.41 -60.53 -36.96
N PRO A 47 2.51 -60.95 -36.29
CA PRO A 47 3.42 -60.05 -35.58
C PRO A 47 4.60 -59.55 -36.45
N GLN A 48 5.13 -58.39 -36.05
CA GLN A 48 6.39 -57.72 -36.49
C GLN A 48 6.33 -56.88 -37.77
N GLU A 49 6.53 -55.57 -37.65
CA GLU A 49 7.80 -54.89 -37.94
C GLU A 49 7.75 -53.41 -37.53
N SER A 50 8.87 -52.90 -37.02
CA SER A 50 9.07 -51.54 -36.50
C SER A 50 9.06 -50.48 -37.60
N VAL A 51 8.22 -49.45 -37.45
CA VAL A 51 8.23 -48.20 -38.24
C VAL A 51 8.41 -47.02 -37.27
N PRO A 52 9.18 -45.96 -37.60
CA PRO A 52 9.65 -44.98 -36.61
C PRO A 52 8.55 -43.99 -36.20
N GLU A 53 8.24 -43.96 -34.90
CA GLU A 53 7.52 -42.88 -34.24
C GLU A 53 8.42 -41.63 -34.18
N SER A 54 8.43 -40.81 -35.23
CA SER A 54 9.07 -39.48 -35.17
C SER A 54 8.27 -38.38 -35.85
N GLY A 55 7.00 -38.62 -36.18
CA GLY A 55 6.10 -37.60 -36.77
C GLY A 55 4.91 -37.19 -35.90
N ASP A 56 4.54 -38.00 -34.90
CA ASP A 56 3.31 -37.79 -34.11
C ASP A 56 3.54 -36.96 -32.83
N ARG A 57 4.78 -36.92 -32.33
CA ARG A 57 5.14 -36.11 -31.15
C ARG A 57 5.20 -34.61 -31.46
N ASP A 58 5.76 -34.24 -32.59
CA ASP A 58 5.87 -32.83 -33.00
C ASP A 58 4.47 -32.22 -33.23
N HIS A 59 3.52 -33.00 -33.76
CA HIS A 59 2.13 -32.54 -33.95
C HIS A 59 1.32 -32.46 -32.64
N GLN A 60 1.58 -33.33 -31.66
CA GLN A 60 0.99 -33.22 -30.32
C GLN A 60 1.58 -32.04 -29.53
N GLU A 61 2.90 -31.83 -29.61
CA GLU A 61 3.58 -30.69 -28.98
C GLU A 61 3.10 -29.34 -29.55
N ASP A 62 2.94 -29.24 -30.88
CA ASP A 62 2.38 -28.04 -31.52
C ASP A 62 0.92 -27.77 -31.12
N GLN A 63 0.09 -28.81 -31.00
CA GLN A 63 -1.30 -28.67 -30.55
C GLN A 63 -1.39 -28.28 -29.06
N GLU A 64 -0.55 -28.87 -28.20
CA GLU A 64 -0.49 -28.52 -26.78
C GLU A 64 0.01 -27.09 -26.56
N GLN A 65 0.96 -26.63 -27.39
CA GLN A 65 1.48 -25.27 -27.34
C GLN A 65 0.44 -24.25 -27.81
N LEU A 66 -0.32 -24.56 -28.86
CA LEU A 66 -1.46 -23.73 -29.31
C LEU A 66 -2.56 -23.64 -28.23
N LEU A 67 -2.90 -24.75 -27.58
CA LEU A 67 -3.88 -24.78 -26.49
C LEU A 67 -3.40 -23.99 -25.26
N TYR A 68 -2.10 -24.00 -24.99
CA TYR A 68 -1.49 -23.20 -23.92
C TYR A 68 -1.51 -21.70 -24.24
N GLU A 69 -1.15 -21.32 -25.46
CA GLU A 69 -1.21 -19.94 -25.95
C GLU A 69 -2.66 -19.42 -25.92
N GLU A 70 -3.63 -20.25 -26.33
CA GLU A 70 -5.05 -19.93 -26.26
C GLU A 70 -5.53 -19.76 -24.80
N HIS A 71 -5.15 -20.66 -23.90
CA HIS A 71 -5.53 -20.56 -22.49
C HIS A 71 -4.89 -19.33 -21.81
N ALA A 72 -3.62 -19.06 -22.07
CA ALA A 72 -2.92 -17.89 -21.56
C ALA A 72 -3.53 -16.60 -22.12
N ALA A 73 -3.87 -16.57 -23.41
CA ALA A 73 -4.57 -15.47 -24.04
C ALA A 73 -5.97 -15.25 -23.42
N ARG A 74 -6.70 -16.33 -23.13
CA ARG A 74 -8.03 -16.27 -22.50
C ARG A 74 -7.97 -15.74 -21.07
N VAL A 75 -7.06 -16.26 -20.24
CA VAL A 75 -6.87 -15.78 -18.86
C VAL A 75 -6.43 -14.31 -18.85
N LYS A 76 -5.55 -13.92 -19.76
CA LYS A 76 -5.15 -12.52 -19.95
C LYS A 76 -6.35 -11.66 -20.37
N ALA A 77 -7.15 -12.10 -21.33
CA ALA A 77 -8.34 -11.39 -21.79
C ALA A 77 -9.40 -11.25 -20.69
N GLU A 78 -9.64 -12.28 -19.88
CA GLU A 78 -10.54 -12.25 -18.72
C GLU A 78 -10.05 -11.28 -17.64
N ALA A 79 -8.74 -11.26 -17.36
CA ALA A 79 -8.12 -10.30 -16.44
C ALA A 79 -8.23 -8.85 -16.97
N ASP A 80 -7.93 -8.64 -18.26
CA ASP A 80 -8.01 -7.35 -18.93
C ASP A 80 -9.46 -6.83 -18.99
N ALA A 81 -10.44 -7.71 -19.21
CA ALA A 81 -11.86 -7.41 -19.19
C ALA A 81 -12.34 -7.06 -17.78
N SER A 82 -11.96 -7.84 -16.77
CA SER A 82 -12.26 -7.55 -15.37
C SER A 82 -11.63 -6.23 -14.89
N ALA A 83 -10.44 -5.90 -15.39
CA ALA A 83 -9.80 -4.61 -15.17
C ALA A 83 -10.52 -3.49 -15.93
N ALA A 84 -10.94 -3.72 -17.18
CA ALA A 84 -11.72 -2.77 -17.98
C ALA A 84 -13.06 -2.43 -17.33
N GLN A 85 -13.77 -3.42 -16.78
CA GLN A 85 -15.05 -3.23 -16.12
C GLN A 85 -14.90 -2.45 -14.80
N ARG A 86 -13.85 -2.73 -14.03
CA ARG A 86 -13.49 -1.91 -12.84
C ARG A 86 -13.10 -0.48 -13.23
N ARG A 87 -12.32 -0.31 -14.31
CA ARG A 87 -11.97 1.02 -14.87
C ARG A 87 -13.22 1.80 -15.27
N PHE A 88 -14.18 1.16 -15.95
CA PHE A 88 -15.44 1.78 -16.34
C PHE A 88 -16.27 2.21 -15.13
N LEU A 89 -16.35 1.38 -14.09
CA LEU A 89 -17.08 1.71 -12.87
C LEU A 89 -16.52 2.96 -12.18
N VAL A 90 -15.19 3.03 -12.02
CA VAL A 90 -14.52 4.19 -11.40
C VAL A 90 -14.69 5.44 -12.27
N ALA A 91 -14.55 5.31 -13.59
CA ALA A 91 -14.75 6.39 -14.55
C ALA A 91 -16.14 7.01 -14.43
N SER A 92 -17.18 6.17 -14.44
CA SER A 92 -18.56 6.61 -14.32
C SER A 92 -18.83 7.28 -12.97
N GLN A 93 -18.20 6.80 -11.89
CA GLN A 93 -18.34 7.41 -10.57
C GLN A 93 -17.66 8.79 -10.52
N GLN A 94 -16.43 8.91 -11.02
CA GLN A 94 -15.73 10.20 -11.10
C GLN A 94 -16.46 11.20 -12.01
N MET A 95 -17.07 10.73 -13.11
CA MET A 95 -17.84 11.56 -14.01
C MET A 95 -19.11 12.08 -13.33
N ALA A 96 -19.84 11.23 -12.59
CA ALA A 96 -20.97 11.67 -11.79
C ALA A 96 -20.58 12.75 -10.78
N GLU A 97 -19.46 12.55 -10.09
CA GLU A 97 -18.94 13.50 -9.11
C GLU A 97 -18.51 14.83 -9.75
N TYR A 98 -17.81 14.78 -10.89
CA TYR A 98 -17.43 15.97 -11.66
C TYR A 98 -18.65 16.77 -12.13
N LEU A 99 -19.67 16.09 -12.67
CA LEU A 99 -20.89 16.72 -13.13
C LEU A 99 -21.69 17.33 -11.96
N GLY A 100 -21.75 16.64 -10.81
CA GLY A 100 -22.34 17.19 -9.59
C GLY A 100 -21.63 18.45 -9.10
N GLN A 101 -20.30 18.45 -9.06
CA GLN A 101 -19.54 19.66 -8.71
C GLN A 101 -19.80 20.80 -9.70
N LYS A 102 -19.87 20.50 -11.00
CA LYS A 102 -20.19 21.51 -12.02
C LYS A 102 -21.60 22.05 -11.86
N ALA A 103 -22.56 21.23 -11.43
CA ALA A 103 -23.90 21.70 -11.08
C ALA A 103 -23.84 22.68 -9.91
N ASP A 104 -23.13 22.35 -8.83
CA ASP A 104 -22.94 23.21 -7.67
C ASP A 104 -22.27 24.55 -8.04
N ASP A 105 -21.15 24.52 -8.77
CA ASP A 105 -20.45 25.71 -9.26
C ASP A 105 -21.40 26.60 -10.08
N THR A 106 -22.22 25.97 -10.94
CA THR A 106 -23.17 26.68 -11.80
C THR A 106 -24.31 27.30 -10.98
N ARG A 107 -24.76 26.67 -9.89
CA ARG A 107 -25.76 27.27 -8.98
C ARG A 107 -25.21 28.47 -8.22
N VAL A 108 -23.92 28.45 -7.83
CA VAL A 108 -23.27 29.63 -7.24
C VAL A 108 -23.27 30.79 -8.22
N LEU A 109 -22.87 30.56 -9.48
CA LEU A 109 -22.90 31.58 -10.53
C LEU A 109 -24.32 32.08 -10.82
N ALA A 110 -25.33 31.20 -10.78
CA ALA A 110 -26.73 31.58 -10.94
C ALA A 110 -27.20 32.50 -9.79
N SER A 111 -26.79 32.22 -8.56
CA SER A 111 -27.09 33.04 -7.38
C SER A 111 -26.40 34.42 -7.45
N GLU A 112 -25.15 34.48 -7.91
CA GLU A 112 -24.44 35.73 -8.15
C GLU A 112 -25.12 36.55 -9.25
N ALA A 113 -25.50 35.92 -10.37
CA ALA A 113 -26.24 36.58 -11.45
C ALA A 113 -27.61 37.11 -10.97
N GLY A 114 -28.30 36.39 -10.08
CA GLY A 114 -29.53 36.85 -9.43
C GLY A 114 -29.33 38.02 -8.48
N SER A 115 -28.21 38.04 -7.76
CA SER A 115 -27.83 39.17 -6.89
C SER A 115 -27.52 40.42 -7.71
N ILE A 116 -26.82 40.27 -8.83
CA ILE A 116 -26.54 41.35 -9.78
C ILE A 116 -27.84 41.85 -10.44
N HIS A 117 -28.77 40.95 -10.79
CA HIS A 117 -30.09 41.32 -11.28
C HIS A 117 -30.84 42.22 -10.28
N SER A 118 -30.86 41.82 -9.01
CA SER A 118 -31.53 42.56 -7.93
C SER A 118 -30.92 43.96 -7.74
N ALA A 119 -29.59 44.05 -7.70
CA ALA A 119 -28.88 45.32 -7.62
C ALA A 119 -29.07 46.22 -8.86
N ALA A 120 -29.16 45.62 -10.05
CA ALA A 120 -29.44 46.35 -11.29
C ALA A 120 -30.88 46.87 -11.34
N ALA A 121 -31.85 46.11 -10.82
CA ALA A 121 -33.25 46.53 -10.73
C ALA A 121 -33.44 47.75 -9.80
N GLU A 122 -32.63 47.86 -8.75
CA GLU A 122 -32.64 48.98 -7.81
C GLU A 122 -31.93 50.25 -8.33
N SER A 123 -31.13 50.14 -9.40
CA SER A 123 -30.25 51.21 -9.91
C SER A 123 -30.90 52.16 -10.94
N GLY A 124 -32.23 52.13 -11.11
CA GLY A 124 -32.96 53.05 -11.98
C GLY A 124 -32.57 52.99 -13.47
N ALA A 125 -32.45 54.15 -14.13
CA ALA A 125 -32.22 54.25 -15.58
C ALA A 125 -30.93 53.56 -16.09
N ALA A 126 -29.90 53.43 -15.23
CA ALA A 126 -28.64 52.77 -15.58
C ALA A 126 -28.74 51.24 -15.56
N GLY A 127 -29.66 50.67 -14.77
CA GLY A 127 -29.86 49.22 -14.65
C GLY A 127 -30.92 48.63 -15.57
N ALA A 128 -31.76 49.47 -16.19
CA ALA A 128 -32.90 49.06 -17.03
C ALA A 128 -32.52 48.15 -18.21
N ALA A 129 -31.30 48.31 -18.77
CA ALA A 129 -30.78 47.47 -19.85
C ALA A 129 -30.06 46.20 -19.36
N LEU A 130 -29.57 46.19 -18.11
CA LEU A 130 -28.74 45.11 -17.56
C LEU A 130 -29.58 44.06 -16.81
N ALA A 131 -30.62 44.51 -16.09
CA ALA A 131 -31.52 43.66 -15.32
C ALA A 131 -32.13 42.49 -16.12
N PRO A 132 -32.73 42.68 -17.32
CA PRO A 132 -33.30 41.57 -18.09
C PRO A 132 -32.23 40.56 -18.54
N ARG A 133 -31.02 41.04 -18.92
CA ARG A 133 -29.91 40.18 -19.35
C ARG A 133 -29.35 39.35 -18.19
N CYS A 134 -29.25 39.92 -16.99
CA CYS A 134 -28.84 39.20 -15.79
C CYS A 134 -29.89 38.17 -15.36
N SER A 135 -31.18 38.48 -15.52
CA SER A 135 -32.27 37.53 -15.25
C SER A 135 -32.23 36.34 -16.21
N GLU A 136 -32.05 36.58 -17.51
CA GLU A 136 -31.90 35.51 -18.51
C GLU A 136 -30.65 34.66 -18.25
N LEU A 137 -29.54 35.28 -17.88
CA LEU A 137 -28.31 34.57 -17.53
C LEU A 137 -28.51 33.68 -16.29
N ALA A 138 -29.14 34.20 -15.24
CA ALA A 138 -29.43 33.43 -14.02
C ALA A 138 -30.34 32.23 -14.33
N ALA A 139 -31.40 32.42 -15.13
CA ALA A 139 -32.29 31.35 -15.55
C ALA A 139 -31.57 30.28 -16.40
N SER A 140 -30.71 30.71 -17.33
CA SER A 140 -29.91 29.82 -18.17
C SER A 140 -28.92 28.98 -17.35
N LEU A 141 -28.24 29.60 -16.38
CA LEU A 141 -27.34 28.90 -15.46
C LEU A 141 -28.11 27.92 -14.55
N GLN A 142 -29.29 28.30 -14.06
CA GLN A 142 -30.14 27.42 -13.27
C GLN A 142 -30.56 26.17 -14.06
N ALA A 143 -30.96 26.35 -15.32
CA ALA A 143 -31.31 25.24 -16.22
C ALA A 143 -30.10 24.32 -16.50
N ALA A 144 -28.92 24.90 -16.76
CA ALA A 144 -27.69 24.14 -16.97
C ALA A 144 -27.30 23.33 -15.72
N ALA A 145 -27.50 23.87 -14.52
CA ALA A 145 -27.25 23.14 -13.28
C ALA A 145 -28.16 21.90 -13.13
N VAL A 146 -29.45 22.03 -13.48
CA VAL A 146 -30.41 20.91 -13.44
C VAL A 146 -30.04 19.82 -14.45
N ASP A 147 -29.62 20.20 -15.66
CA ASP A 147 -29.17 19.24 -16.68
C ASP A 147 -27.92 18.46 -16.23
N LEU A 148 -26.97 19.17 -15.59
CA LEU A 148 -25.77 18.56 -15.02
C LEU A 148 -26.11 17.58 -13.89
N ASP A 149 -27.03 17.95 -12.98
CA ASP A 149 -27.50 17.06 -11.91
C ASP A 149 -28.18 15.81 -12.45
N THR A 150 -29.03 15.98 -13.46
CA THR A 150 -29.75 14.88 -14.10
C THR A 150 -28.76 13.89 -14.71
N THR A 151 -27.76 14.41 -15.43
CA THR A 151 -26.69 13.61 -16.03
C THR A 151 -25.85 12.92 -14.95
N ALA A 152 -25.49 13.62 -13.87
CA ALA A 152 -24.81 13.03 -12.72
C ALA A 152 -25.64 11.93 -12.03
N GLY A 153 -26.96 12.08 -12.00
CA GLY A 153 -27.91 11.07 -11.54
C GLY A 153 -27.81 9.78 -12.37
N HIS A 154 -27.84 9.90 -13.70
CA HIS A 154 -27.71 8.75 -14.61
C HIS A 154 -26.42 7.95 -14.40
N PHE A 155 -25.27 8.64 -14.30
CA PHE A 155 -24.01 7.96 -14.04
C PHE A 155 -23.99 7.26 -12.66
N ARG A 156 -24.62 7.83 -11.63
CA ARG A 156 -24.75 7.18 -10.31
C ARG A 156 -25.56 5.89 -10.38
N THR A 157 -26.70 5.90 -11.07
CA THR A 157 -27.53 4.71 -11.24
C THR A 157 -26.83 3.62 -12.05
N GLU A 158 -26.11 3.97 -13.12
CA GLU A 158 -25.31 3.00 -13.89
C GLU A 158 -24.18 2.39 -13.06
N CYS A 159 -23.50 3.19 -12.21
CA CYS A 159 -22.50 2.70 -11.28
C CYS A 159 -23.10 1.69 -10.28
N GLU A 160 -24.26 2.00 -9.71
CA GLU A 160 -24.93 1.08 -8.78
C GLU A 160 -25.36 -0.22 -9.46
N ALA A 161 -25.89 -0.15 -10.68
CA ALA A 161 -26.25 -1.34 -11.46
C ALA A 161 -25.02 -2.22 -11.74
N THR A 162 -23.89 -1.59 -12.12
CA THR A 162 -22.62 -2.28 -12.37
C THR A 162 -22.06 -2.91 -11.10
N LYS A 163 -22.14 -2.23 -9.94
CA LYS A 163 -21.73 -2.78 -8.63
C LYS A 163 -22.54 -4.01 -8.25
N ARG A 164 -23.87 -3.99 -8.45
CA ARG A 164 -24.76 -5.13 -8.19
C ARG A 164 -24.46 -6.32 -9.10
N SER A 165 -24.16 -6.06 -10.38
CA SER A 165 -23.76 -7.11 -11.33
C SER A 165 -22.43 -7.78 -10.92
N LEU A 166 -21.43 -6.99 -10.49
CA LEU A 166 -20.16 -7.52 -9.99
C LEU A 166 -20.32 -8.34 -8.70
N SER A 167 -21.19 -7.91 -7.76
CA SER A 167 -21.45 -8.70 -6.54
C SER A 167 -22.14 -10.02 -6.83
N GLN A 168 -23.03 -10.06 -7.84
CA GLN A 168 -23.69 -11.30 -8.27
C GLN A 168 -22.75 -12.25 -9.00
N ALA A 169 -21.79 -11.76 -9.79
CA ALA A 169 -20.78 -12.58 -10.44
C ALA A 169 -19.85 -13.28 -9.43
N ASN A 170 -19.41 -12.56 -8.38
CA ASN A 170 -18.59 -13.14 -7.30
C ASN A 170 -19.30 -14.23 -6.48
N LEU A 171 -20.64 -14.26 -6.46
CA LEU A 171 -21.42 -15.31 -5.80
C LEU A 171 -21.57 -16.56 -6.68
N GLY A 172 -21.48 -16.42 -8.01
CA GLY A 172 -21.55 -17.52 -8.98
C GLY A 172 -20.29 -18.40 -9.01
N ASP A 173 -19.11 -17.81 -8.86
CA ASP A 173 -17.83 -18.54 -8.85
C ASP A 173 -17.63 -19.42 -7.60
N ALA A 174 -18.37 -19.16 -6.52
CA ALA A 174 -18.39 -20.02 -5.32
C ALA A 174 -19.25 -21.29 -5.51
N ALA A 175 -20.14 -21.33 -6.51
CA ALA A 175 -21.05 -22.44 -6.76
C ALA A 175 -20.77 -23.22 -8.06
N GLY A 176 -19.96 -22.67 -8.98
CA GLY A 176 -19.70 -23.21 -10.31
C GLY A 176 -18.27 -23.70 -10.56
N GLY A 177 -17.72 -24.57 -9.70
CA GLY A 177 -16.42 -25.19 -9.95
C GLY A 177 -16.52 -26.38 -10.91
N ALA A 178 -15.99 -26.24 -12.13
CA ALA A 178 -15.76 -27.37 -13.03
C ALA A 178 -14.89 -28.44 -12.33
N MET A 179 -15.44 -29.63 -12.17
CA MET A 179 -14.84 -30.78 -11.50
C MET A 179 -13.53 -31.23 -12.19
N SER A 180 -12.42 -31.25 -11.44
CA SER A 180 -11.14 -31.77 -11.94
C SER A 180 -11.19 -33.31 -12.15
N PRO A 181 -10.58 -33.87 -13.20
CA PRO A 181 -10.57 -35.31 -13.49
C PRO A 181 -9.94 -36.19 -12.39
N LYS A 182 -9.11 -35.59 -11.53
CA LYS A 182 -8.39 -36.30 -10.45
C LYS A 182 -9.31 -36.75 -9.31
N ARG A 183 -10.40 -36.01 -9.05
CA ARG A 183 -11.43 -36.37 -8.05
C ARG A 183 -12.42 -37.44 -8.55
N MET A 184 -12.50 -37.68 -9.85
CA MET A 184 -13.38 -38.69 -10.43
C MET A 184 -12.86 -40.11 -10.17
N ARG A 185 -11.53 -40.26 -10.06
CA ARG A 185 -10.87 -41.54 -9.76
C ARG A 185 -10.93 -41.89 -8.26
N GLU A 186 -10.75 -40.89 -7.40
CA GLU A 186 -10.86 -41.05 -5.94
C GLU A 186 -12.32 -41.27 -5.48
N ALA A 187 -13.31 -40.74 -6.20
CA ALA A 187 -14.74 -40.99 -5.93
C ALA A 187 -15.24 -42.37 -6.40
N GLN A 188 -14.58 -43.00 -7.38
CA GLN A 188 -14.93 -44.35 -7.83
C GLN A 188 -14.38 -45.43 -6.90
N ASP A 189 -13.26 -45.17 -6.21
CA ASP A 189 -12.69 -46.09 -5.23
C ASP A 189 -13.39 -46.00 -3.85
N ALA A 190 -13.95 -44.84 -3.48
CA ALA A 190 -14.73 -44.66 -2.26
C ALA A 190 -16.17 -45.21 -2.34
N ALA A 191 -16.70 -45.48 -3.54
CA ALA A 191 -18.05 -46.01 -3.74
C ALA A 191 -18.15 -47.55 -3.59
N ARG A 192 -17.04 -48.23 -3.28
CA ARG A 192 -16.98 -49.69 -3.15
C ARG A 192 -16.92 -50.21 -1.71
N GLU A 193 -16.83 -49.34 -0.71
CA GLU A 193 -16.81 -49.71 0.70
C GLU A 193 -17.72 -48.76 1.51
N GLY A 194 -18.78 -49.31 2.12
CA GLY A 194 -19.53 -48.60 3.17
C GLY A 194 -21.04 -48.47 2.97
N LEU A 195 -21.74 -49.58 2.74
CA LEU A 195 -23.12 -49.73 3.20
C LEU A 195 -23.10 -49.83 4.74
N GLU A 196 -23.90 -48.99 5.41
CA GLU A 196 -24.66 -49.23 6.66
C GLU A 196 -24.66 -48.01 7.60
N GLY A 197 -25.87 -47.55 7.98
CA GLY A 197 -26.09 -46.74 9.19
C GLY A 197 -26.87 -45.44 9.01
N ALA A 198 -28.20 -45.53 8.93
CA ALA A 198 -29.11 -44.40 9.10
C ALA A 198 -29.18 -43.95 10.59
N GLY A 199 -29.37 -42.65 10.82
CA GLY A 199 -29.66 -42.09 12.15
C GLY A 199 -30.03 -40.60 12.08
N GLU A 200 -31.30 -40.31 12.35
CA GLU A 200 -31.97 -39.01 12.35
C GLU A 200 -31.49 -38.05 13.45
N GLY A 201 -31.67 -36.74 13.23
CA GLY A 201 -31.56 -35.72 14.28
C GLY A 201 -31.62 -34.30 13.72
N GLY A 202 -32.83 -33.75 13.56
CA GLY A 202 -33.04 -32.36 13.13
C GLY A 202 -32.88 -31.33 14.24
N CYS A 203 -32.55 -30.09 13.87
CA CYS A 203 -32.91 -28.90 14.64
C CYS A 203 -32.96 -27.67 13.72
N THR A 204 -34.13 -27.04 13.67
CA THR A 204 -34.44 -25.78 12.98
C THR A 204 -34.06 -24.58 13.85
N GLY A 205 -33.44 -23.55 13.27
CA GLY A 205 -33.30 -22.23 13.89
C GLY A 205 -33.25 -21.16 12.80
N GLN A 206 -34.26 -20.29 12.80
CA GLN A 206 -34.46 -19.17 11.86
C GLN A 206 -33.49 -18.02 12.16
N GLU A 207 -32.98 -17.39 11.10
CA GLU A 207 -32.22 -16.13 11.15
C GLU A 207 -33.20 -14.96 10.99
N GLU A 208 -33.24 -14.07 11.99
CA GLU A 208 -33.88 -12.75 11.90
C GLU A 208 -32.81 -11.69 11.65
N ALA A 209 -33.05 -10.86 10.64
CA ALA A 209 -32.28 -9.68 10.28
C ALA A 209 -32.92 -8.45 10.93
N GLU A 210 -32.14 -7.69 11.71
CA GLU A 210 -32.57 -6.38 12.23
C GLU A 210 -31.83 -5.25 11.49
N GLU A 211 -32.62 -4.44 10.79
CA GLU A 211 -32.30 -3.10 10.31
C GLU A 211 -32.30 -2.12 11.51
N ALA A 212 -31.27 -1.28 11.63
CA ALA A 212 -31.24 -0.21 12.62
C ALA A 212 -30.98 1.15 11.96
N GLU A 213 -31.92 2.05 12.22
CA GLU A 213 -32.17 3.37 11.66
C GLU A 213 -31.19 4.45 12.18
N GLU A 214 -30.98 5.45 11.34
CA GLU A 214 -30.06 6.57 11.48
C GLU A 214 -30.57 7.63 12.47
N ALA A 215 -29.76 8.01 13.47
CA ALA A 215 -30.02 9.18 14.31
C ALA A 215 -28.75 10.00 14.56
N ALA A 216 -28.75 11.25 14.08
CA ALA A 216 -27.66 12.21 14.23
C ALA A 216 -27.59 12.83 15.64
N PRO A 217 -26.39 13.07 16.22
CA PRO A 217 -26.25 13.96 17.35
C PRO A 217 -25.57 15.29 16.97
N GLN A 218 -26.20 16.37 17.45
CA GLN A 218 -25.73 17.76 17.35
C GLN A 218 -24.48 18.00 18.21
N GLY A 219 -23.57 18.83 17.69
CA GLY A 219 -22.25 19.08 18.26
C GLY A 219 -22.21 19.97 19.50
N LYS A 220 -21.19 19.72 20.34
CA LYS A 220 -20.57 20.71 21.22
C LYS A 220 -19.06 20.71 21.01
N ALA A 221 -18.50 21.92 20.95
CA ALA A 221 -17.11 22.20 20.66
C ALA A 221 -16.16 21.93 21.85
N GLY A 222 -14.94 21.50 21.52
CA GLY A 222 -13.70 21.92 22.15
C GLY A 222 -13.36 21.37 23.53
N ALA A 223 -12.71 20.20 23.56
CA ALA A 223 -11.84 19.77 24.66
C ALA A 223 -10.55 19.16 24.06
N PRO A 224 -9.38 19.30 24.72
CA PRO A 224 -8.09 18.94 24.14
C PRO A 224 -7.97 17.42 23.91
N LEU A 225 -7.21 17.08 22.86
CA LEU A 225 -6.89 15.75 22.30
C LEU A 225 -6.16 14.77 23.26
N SER A 226 -6.49 14.75 24.55
CA SER A 226 -5.79 13.92 25.55
C SER A 226 -6.69 12.94 26.31
N GLY A 227 -7.90 12.65 25.81
CA GLY A 227 -8.86 11.78 26.49
C GLY A 227 -9.23 10.54 25.68
N LEU A 228 -8.75 9.38 26.14
CA LEU A 228 -9.26 8.02 25.83
C LEU A 228 -9.09 7.54 24.38
N THR A 229 -7.84 7.35 23.96
CA THR A 229 -7.54 6.35 22.95
C THR A 229 -7.27 5.01 23.67
N LEU A 230 -7.87 3.92 23.20
CA LEU A 230 -7.66 2.53 23.65
C LEU A 230 -6.23 2.03 23.32
N HIS A 231 -5.21 2.88 23.44
CA HIS A 231 -3.86 2.63 22.95
C HIS A 231 -2.93 2.04 24.01
N ASP A 232 -2.25 0.97 23.59
CA ASP A 232 -0.82 0.74 23.82
C ASP A 232 -0.34 0.67 25.26
N THR A 233 -0.80 -0.35 25.99
CA THR A 233 0.04 -0.87 27.07
C THR A 233 1.41 -1.23 26.49
N PHE A 234 2.50 -0.95 27.22
CA PHE A 234 3.84 -1.41 26.82
C PHE A 234 3.86 -2.92 26.56
N ARG A 235 3.00 -3.66 27.27
CA ARG A 235 2.77 -5.09 27.09
C ARG A 235 2.37 -5.47 25.67
N GLU A 236 1.41 -4.77 25.06
CA GLU A 236 0.99 -5.06 23.68
C GLU A 236 2.08 -4.67 22.68
N ARG A 237 2.67 -3.47 22.82
CA ARG A 237 3.75 -3.01 21.93
C ARG A 237 4.97 -3.92 21.97
N ALA A 238 5.37 -4.39 23.16
CA ALA A 238 6.55 -5.23 23.33
C ALA A 238 6.51 -6.53 22.51
N ARG A 239 5.31 -7.03 22.15
CA ARG A 239 5.15 -8.20 21.27
C ARG A 239 5.76 -7.99 19.89
N TYR A 240 5.81 -6.73 19.44
CA TYR A 240 6.24 -6.34 18.11
C TYR A 240 7.53 -5.50 18.12
N ILE A 241 8.06 -5.14 19.30
CA ILE A 241 9.35 -4.44 19.42
C ILE A 241 10.48 -5.47 19.38
N PRO A 242 11.29 -5.50 18.32
CA PRO A 242 12.42 -6.42 18.25
C PRO A 242 13.49 -6.05 19.28
N LEU A 243 14.24 -7.04 19.76
CA LEU A 243 15.37 -6.77 20.65
C LEU A 243 16.49 -6.05 19.90
N ARG A 244 17.06 -5.02 20.52
CA ARG A 244 18.26 -4.33 20.02
C ARG A 244 19.39 -5.32 19.77
N LEU A 245 20.12 -5.18 18.66
CA LEU A 245 21.24 -6.07 18.36
C LEU A 245 22.39 -5.91 19.37
N ASP A 246 22.99 -7.04 19.79
CA ASP A 246 24.25 -7.05 20.54
C ASP A 246 25.49 -6.97 19.61
N PRO A 247 26.73 -6.84 20.15
CA PRO A 247 27.93 -6.71 19.31
C PRO A 247 28.18 -7.89 18.37
N GLU A 248 27.86 -9.12 18.79
CA GLU A 248 28.04 -10.32 17.97
C GLU A 248 26.99 -10.39 16.87
N GLU A 249 25.72 -10.10 17.18
CA GLU A 249 24.65 -9.98 16.19
C GLU A 249 24.95 -8.88 15.18
N ARG A 250 25.52 -7.73 15.59
CA ARG A 250 25.98 -6.71 14.64
C ARG A 250 27.08 -7.21 13.70
N ARG A 251 27.92 -8.16 14.12
CA ARG A 251 28.90 -8.81 13.25
C ARG A 251 28.21 -9.69 12.22
N LEU A 252 27.20 -10.48 12.63
CA LEU A 252 26.40 -11.30 11.73
C LEU A 252 25.62 -10.45 10.71
N LEU A 253 25.07 -9.31 11.14
CA LEU A 253 24.39 -8.38 10.24
C LEU A 253 25.32 -7.92 9.11
N ARG A 254 26.53 -7.45 9.44
CA ARG A 254 27.50 -6.98 8.43
C ARG A 254 27.89 -8.09 7.44
N LEU A 255 28.05 -9.31 7.95
CA LEU A 255 28.34 -10.48 7.12
C LEU A 255 27.17 -10.77 6.16
N LEU A 256 25.94 -10.74 6.66
CA LEU A 256 24.74 -10.95 5.85
C LEU A 256 24.57 -9.86 4.79
N GLU A 257 24.70 -8.59 5.15
CA GLU A 257 24.59 -7.47 4.20
C GLU A 257 25.64 -7.57 3.09
N ALA A 258 26.88 -7.90 3.45
CA ALA A 258 27.94 -8.11 2.47
C ALA A 258 27.60 -9.27 1.53
N ALA A 259 27.15 -10.42 2.05
CA ALA A 259 26.77 -11.56 1.22
C ALA A 259 25.58 -11.27 0.28
N LEU A 260 24.57 -10.54 0.76
CA LEU A 260 23.40 -10.16 -0.05
C LEU A 260 23.72 -9.10 -1.11
N SER A 261 24.65 -8.18 -0.82
CA SER A 261 25.05 -7.11 -1.76
C SER A 261 25.69 -7.64 -3.03
N VAL A 262 26.41 -8.77 -2.95
CA VAL A 262 27.06 -9.43 -4.10
C VAL A 262 26.18 -10.51 -4.73
N SER A 263 24.99 -10.75 -4.18
CA SER A 263 24.07 -11.78 -4.65
C SER A 263 23.21 -11.28 -5.81
N GLU A 264 23.19 -12.04 -6.89
CA GLU A 264 22.32 -11.87 -8.07
C GLU A 264 21.06 -12.75 -7.97
N TYR A 265 20.65 -13.15 -6.76
CA TYR A 265 19.60 -14.15 -6.53
C TYR A 265 18.31 -13.85 -7.31
N THR A 266 17.76 -12.65 -7.13
CA THR A 266 16.51 -12.23 -7.78
C THR A 266 16.66 -12.13 -9.29
N ASP A 267 17.82 -11.71 -9.76
CA ASP A 267 18.11 -11.55 -11.19
C ASP A 267 18.20 -12.89 -11.92
N ARG A 268 18.46 -13.98 -11.19
CA ARG A 268 18.50 -15.35 -11.70
C ARG A 268 17.18 -16.09 -11.50
N VAL A 269 16.57 -15.98 -10.32
CA VAL A 269 15.40 -16.79 -9.96
C VAL A 269 14.09 -16.22 -10.50
N ASP A 270 13.95 -14.90 -10.52
CA ASP A 270 12.70 -14.23 -10.90
C ASP A 270 12.72 -13.81 -12.38
N VAL A 271 13.06 -14.77 -13.26
CA VAL A 271 13.15 -14.57 -14.72
C VAL A 271 12.01 -15.30 -15.44
N LEU A 272 11.41 -14.64 -16.44
CA LEU A 272 10.30 -15.19 -17.24
C LEU A 272 10.69 -16.41 -18.11
N SER A 273 11.98 -16.68 -18.29
CA SER A 273 12.49 -17.69 -19.24
C SER A 273 12.50 -19.12 -18.71
N TRP A 274 12.10 -19.35 -17.46
CA TRP A 274 12.10 -20.71 -16.88
C TRP A 274 11.03 -21.57 -17.54
N ARG A 275 11.44 -22.43 -18.49
CA ARG A 275 10.56 -23.34 -19.25
C ARG A 275 9.88 -24.41 -18.38
N SER A 276 10.44 -24.75 -17.22
CA SER A 276 9.85 -25.72 -16.30
C SER A 276 10.04 -25.31 -14.83
N LYS A 277 9.08 -25.68 -13.98
CA LYS A 277 9.15 -25.48 -12.52
C LYS A 277 10.43 -26.10 -11.93
N SER A 278 10.80 -27.29 -12.40
CA SER A 278 11.99 -28.01 -11.94
C SER A 278 13.29 -27.26 -12.25
N ALA A 279 13.41 -26.63 -13.42
CA ALA A 279 14.58 -25.82 -13.77
C ALA A 279 14.73 -24.61 -12.83
N ARG A 280 13.62 -23.98 -12.45
CA ARG A 280 13.61 -22.88 -11.47
C ARG A 280 14.00 -23.35 -10.08
N VAL A 281 13.46 -24.47 -9.61
CA VAL A 281 13.82 -25.08 -8.31
C VAL A 281 15.31 -25.38 -8.25
N HIS A 282 15.89 -25.92 -9.32
CA HIS A 282 17.33 -26.15 -9.37
C HIS A 282 18.15 -24.86 -9.25
N ALA A 283 17.73 -23.79 -9.93
CA ALA A 283 18.37 -22.47 -9.83
C ALA A 283 18.25 -21.89 -8.40
N GLN A 284 17.07 -21.96 -7.79
CA GLN A 284 16.81 -21.53 -6.41
C GLN A 284 17.77 -22.22 -5.43
N VAL A 285 17.81 -23.56 -5.45
CA VAL A 285 18.67 -24.35 -4.56
C VAL A 285 20.14 -24.02 -4.76
N LYS A 286 20.58 -23.88 -6.02
CA LYS A 286 21.98 -23.56 -6.34
C LYS A 286 22.39 -22.20 -5.79
N ASP A 287 21.58 -21.16 -5.99
CA ASP A 287 21.92 -19.81 -5.53
C ASP A 287 21.73 -19.66 -4.01
N ILE A 288 20.73 -20.31 -3.38
CA ILE A 288 20.62 -20.39 -1.92
C ILE A 288 21.89 -21.02 -1.34
N CYS A 289 22.31 -22.19 -1.85
CA CYS A 289 23.53 -22.85 -1.41
C CYS A 289 24.76 -21.95 -1.57
N ALA A 290 24.84 -21.17 -2.65
CA ALA A 290 25.95 -20.24 -2.88
C ALA A 290 26.01 -19.14 -1.80
N ILE A 291 24.86 -18.57 -1.42
CA ILE A 291 24.77 -17.58 -0.34
C ILE A 291 25.17 -18.23 1.00
N LEU A 292 24.63 -19.41 1.32
CA LEU A 292 24.95 -20.14 2.55
C LEU A 292 26.46 -20.45 2.65
N CYS A 293 27.07 -20.93 1.55
CA CYS A 293 28.51 -21.16 1.50
C CYS A 293 29.31 -19.86 1.68
N GLY A 294 28.88 -18.78 1.02
CA GLY A 294 29.52 -17.46 1.12
C GLY A 294 29.55 -16.93 2.56
N LEU A 295 28.43 -17.05 3.29
CA LEU A 295 28.35 -16.67 4.70
C LEU A 295 29.37 -17.41 5.57
N VAL A 296 29.49 -18.74 5.39
CA VAL A 296 30.39 -19.56 6.21
C VAL A 296 31.85 -19.32 5.84
N VAL A 297 32.18 -19.23 4.54
CA VAL A 297 33.55 -18.98 4.07
C VAL A 297 34.07 -17.64 4.57
N ALA A 298 33.25 -16.59 4.54
CA ALA A 298 33.65 -15.27 5.00
C ALA A 298 33.81 -15.17 6.53
N GLN A 299 33.13 -16.04 7.30
CA GLN A 299 33.31 -16.13 8.75
C GLN A 299 34.49 -17.03 9.16
N ASP A 300 34.56 -18.23 8.57
CA ASP A 300 35.60 -19.23 8.83
C ASP A 300 35.89 -20.01 7.53
N PHE A 301 37.04 -19.67 6.93
CA PHE A 301 37.50 -20.26 5.68
C PHE A 301 37.62 -21.80 5.74
N ARG A 302 38.12 -22.37 6.86
CA ARG A 302 38.31 -23.83 6.97
C ARG A 302 36.98 -24.54 7.09
N ARG A 303 36.05 -23.99 7.88
CA ARG A 303 34.70 -24.52 8.01
C ARG A 303 33.94 -24.41 6.68
N GLY A 304 34.11 -23.30 5.98
CA GLY A 304 33.54 -23.08 4.64
C GLY A 304 34.06 -24.08 3.60
N GLN A 305 35.36 -24.37 3.57
CA GLN A 305 35.93 -25.40 2.70
C GLN A 305 35.32 -26.78 2.98
N LYS A 306 35.17 -27.15 4.25
CA LYS A 306 34.51 -28.42 4.62
C LYS A 306 33.05 -28.46 4.15
N LEU A 307 32.31 -27.37 4.36
CA LEU A 307 30.93 -27.25 3.91
C LEU A 307 30.79 -27.41 2.38
N ILE A 308 31.68 -26.79 1.60
CA ILE A 308 31.65 -26.90 0.13
C ILE A 308 31.87 -28.35 -0.34
N VAL A 309 32.76 -29.09 0.33
CA VAL A 309 33.08 -30.48 0.00
C VAL A 309 31.98 -31.43 0.47
N GLN A 310 31.53 -31.28 1.70
CA GLN A 310 30.62 -32.23 2.36
C GLN A 310 29.15 -31.94 2.07
N ARG A 311 28.81 -30.69 1.72
CA ARG A 311 27.44 -30.19 1.51
C ARG A 311 26.49 -30.42 2.70
N ASP A 312 27.02 -30.55 3.90
CA ASP A 312 26.25 -30.67 5.14
C ASP A 312 25.87 -29.27 5.67
N PHE A 313 24.72 -28.77 5.23
CA PHE A 313 24.18 -27.50 5.73
C PHE A 313 23.43 -27.64 7.05
N ALA A 314 22.85 -28.82 7.33
CA ALA A 314 22.05 -29.08 8.51
C ALA A 314 22.85 -28.89 9.81
N GLY A 315 24.13 -29.29 9.83
CA GLY A 315 25.04 -29.05 10.96
C GLY A 315 25.28 -27.58 11.29
N LEU A 316 24.90 -26.65 10.40
CA LEU A 316 25.06 -25.20 10.52
C LEU A 316 23.73 -24.45 10.62
N ALA A 317 22.61 -25.15 10.74
CA ALA A 317 21.27 -24.58 10.69
C ALA A 317 21.09 -23.38 11.65
N THR A 318 21.56 -23.50 12.90
CA THR A 318 21.44 -22.44 13.91
C THR A 318 22.19 -21.17 13.51
N PHE A 319 23.37 -21.30 12.92
CA PHE A 319 24.16 -20.16 12.43
C PHE A 319 23.43 -19.42 11.30
N PHE A 320 22.87 -20.15 10.33
CA PHE A 320 22.12 -19.56 9.23
C PHE A 320 20.84 -18.87 9.72
N GLN A 321 20.08 -19.55 10.58
CA GLN A 321 18.87 -19.01 11.19
C GLN A 321 19.17 -17.74 11.99
N ASP A 322 20.27 -17.70 12.75
CA ASP A 322 20.68 -16.51 13.50
C ASP A 322 21.10 -15.36 12.57
N CYS A 323 21.83 -15.64 11.48
CA CYS A 323 22.15 -14.62 10.48
C CYS A 323 20.88 -14.00 9.89
N PHE A 324 19.95 -14.84 9.41
CA PHE A 324 18.73 -14.37 8.75
C PHE A 324 17.73 -13.71 9.70
N GLU A 325 17.61 -14.18 10.94
CA GLU A 325 16.81 -13.52 11.99
C GLU A 325 17.34 -12.13 12.30
N VAL A 326 18.66 -11.97 12.44
CA VAL A 326 19.29 -10.67 12.71
C VAL A 326 19.00 -9.67 11.59
N GLY A 327 19.07 -10.09 10.33
CA GLY A 327 18.73 -9.24 9.18
C GLY A 327 17.27 -8.76 9.23
N ARG A 328 16.33 -9.68 9.49
CA ARG A 328 14.90 -9.36 9.62
C ARG A 328 14.63 -8.43 10.79
N ARG A 329 15.17 -8.73 11.97
CA ARG A 329 15.07 -7.87 13.15
C ARG A 329 15.66 -6.48 12.92
N HIS A 330 16.81 -6.39 12.26
CA HIS A 330 17.44 -5.10 11.93
C HIS A 330 16.54 -4.24 11.05
N LYS A 331 15.93 -4.83 10.02
CA LYS A 331 15.02 -4.13 9.11
C LYS A 331 13.77 -3.59 9.83
N ILE A 332 13.16 -4.38 10.72
CA ILE A 332 11.99 -3.92 11.49
C ILE A 332 12.35 -2.71 12.36
N MET A 333 13.51 -2.76 13.05
CA MET A 333 13.97 -1.66 13.89
C MET A 333 14.37 -0.41 13.08
N ASN A 334 14.82 -0.59 11.84
CA ASN A 334 15.34 0.48 10.98
C ASN A 334 14.75 0.33 9.56
N PRO A 335 13.45 0.64 9.36
CA PRO A 335 12.77 0.43 8.08
C PRO A 335 13.45 1.08 6.87
N GLU A 336 14.25 2.13 7.08
CA GLU A 336 14.97 2.86 6.05
C GLU A 336 16.27 2.18 5.57
N LYS A 337 16.77 1.18 6.31
CA LYS A 337 17.99 0.42 5.99
C LYS A 337 17.71 -0.80 5.12
N MET A 338 18.78 -1.43 4.62
CA MET A 338 18.73 -2.61 3.74
C MET A 338 17.79 -2.46 2.53
N ARG A 339 17.79 -1.29 1.87
CA ARG A 339 16.86 -0.98 0.76
C ARG A 339 16.99 -2.00 -0.39
N ASP A 340 18.22 -2.30 -0.81
CA ASP A 340 18.48 -3.15 -1.98
C ASP A 340 18.67 -4.64 -1.63
N THR A 341 18.92 -4.94 -0.36
CA THR A 341 19.29 -6.30 0.11
C THR A 341 18.15 -7.01 0.82
N TYR A 342 17.23 -6.29 1.47
CA TYR A 342 16.18 -6.93 2.25
C TYR A 342 15.17 -7.69 1.39
N GLY A 343 14.79 -7.16 0.23
CA GLY A 343 13.92 -7.86 -0.72
C GLY A 343 14.54 -9.19 -1.15
N LYS A 344 15.84 -9.21 -1.45
CA LYS A 344 16.58 -10.44 -1.79
C LYS A 344 16.55 -11.44 -0.64
N LEU A 345 16.81 -10.99 0.60
CA LEU A 345 16.72 -11.84 1.79
C LEU A 345 15.34 -12.48 1.92
N MET A 346 14.28 -11.69 1.84
CA MET A 346 12.93 -12.18 2.02
C MET A 346 12.52 -13.15 0.90
N TYR A 347 12.82 -12.85 -0.36
CA TYR A 347 12.48 -13.73 -1.48
C TYR A 347 13.26 -15.04 -1.44
N MET A 348 14.53 -15.00 -1.03
CA MET A 348 15.33 -16.21 -0.78
C MET A 348 14.72 -17.05 0.35
N LEU A 349 14.25 -16.43 1.44
CA LEU A 349 13.63 -17.15 2.55
C LEU A 349 12.24 -17.71 2.20
N MET A 350 11.46 -17.00 1.39
CA MET A 350 10.20 -17.51 0.85
C MET A 350 10.43 -18.79 0.05
N ASP A 351 11.45 -18.79 -0.83
CA ASP A 351 11.83 -19.97 -1.61
C ASP A 351 12.39 -21.09 -0.73
N ALA A 352 13.23 -20.78 0.24
CA ALA A 352 13.76 -21.76 1.19
C ALA A 352 12.68 -22.42 2.06
N SER A 353 11.47 -21.85 2.10
CA SER A 353 10.30 -22.40 2.79
C SER A 353 9.42 -23.29 1.91
N GLU A 354 9.70 -23.36 0.61
CA GLU A 354 8.97 -24.28 -0.28
C GLU A 354 9.33 -25.73 0.08
N PRO A 355 8.34 -26.64 0.19
CA PRO A 355 8.59 -28.02 0.64
C PRO A 355 9.68 -28.74 -0.16
N GLU A 356 9.67 -28.57 -1.49
CA GLU A 356 10.63 -29.18 -2.41
C GLU A 356 12.07 -28.69 -2.14
N ILE A 357 12.24 -27.41 -1.77
CA ILE A 357 13.55 -26.82 -1.50
C ILE A 357 14.00 -27.16 -0.08
N GLN A 358 13.07 -27.10 0.88
CA GLN A 358 13.37 -27.42 2.28
C GLN A 358 13.80 -28.88 2.45
N GLU A 359 13.20 -29.81 1.70
CA GLU A 359 13.63 -31.21 1.67
C GLU A 359 15.06 -31.36 1.14
N LEU A 360 15.41 -30.62 0.09
CA LEU A 360 16.77 -30.63 -0.49
C LEU A 360 17.82 -29.96 0.41
N LEU A 361 17.43 -28.97 1.20
CA LEU A 361 18.32 -28.31 2.16
C LEU A 361 18.53 -29.14 3.43
N GLU A 362 17.59 -30.01 3.78
CA GLU A 362 17.58 -30.83 5.01
C GLU A 362 17.50 -30.00 6.33
N PHE A 363 17.23 -28.69 6.25
CA PHE A 363 16.98 -27.85 7.42
C PHE A 363 16.09 -26.64 7.08
N ASN A 364 15.54 -25.99 8.11
CA ASN A 364 14.77 -24.76 7.95
C ASN A 364 15.68 -23.53 8.08
N CYS A 365 15.69 -22.63 7.09
CA CYS A 365 16.42 -21.36 7.18
C CYS A 365 15.81 -20.33 8.15
N ILE A 366 14.57 -20.55 8.60
CA ILE A 366 13.78 -19.55 9.33
C ILE A 366 13.61 -19.95 10.79
N ARG A 367 13.79 -18.96 11.67
CA ARG A 367 13.40 -19.04 13.09
C ARG A 367 12.50 -17.86 13.47
N PRO A 368 11.70 -17.93 14.54
CA PRO A 368 10.93 -16.80 15.01
C PRO A 368 11.79 -15.59 15.40
N LEU A 369 11.28 -14.39 15.17
CA LEU A 369 11.91 -13.11 15.56
C LEU A 369 12.01 -12.99 17.08
N ARG A 370 13.12 -12.44 17.57
CA ARG A 370 13.32 -12.16 19.00
C ARG A 370 12.80 -10.77 19.34
N THR A 371 11.84 -10.68 20.25
CA THR A 371 11.20 -9.44 20.68
C THR A 371 11.38 -9.22 22.18
N VAL A 372 11.15 -7.99 22.62
CA VAL A 372 11.19 -7.65 24.05
C VAL A 372 10.25 -8.55 24.83
N TYR A 373 9.05 -8.79 24.30
CA TYR A 373 8.07 -9.65 24.93
C TYR A 373 8.55 -11.10 25.02
N THR A 374 9.08 -11.70 23.94
CA THR A 374 9.47 -13.13 23.98
C THR A 374 10.61 -13.41 24.95
N LEU A 375 11.56 -12.48 25.11
CA LEU A 375 12.61 -12.59 26.12
C LEU A 375 12.06 -12.46 27.55
N LEU A 376 11.21 -11.46 27.81
CA LEU A 376 10.63 -11.26 29.14
C LEU A 376 9.67 -12.38 29.53
N GLU A 377 8.89 -12.90 28.58
CA GLU A 377 8.00 -14.05 28.80
C GLU A 377 8.80 -15.30 29.13
N GLY A 378 9.84 -15.60 28.34
CA GLY A 378 10.72 -16.75 28.58
C GLY A 378 11.45 -16.69 29.93
N ALA A 379 11.69 -15.49 30.46
CA ALA A 379 12.29 -15.28 31.77
C ALA A 379 11.28 -15.07 32.91
N GLY A 380 9.97 -15.08 32.64
CA GLY A 380 8.93 -14.82 33.65
C GLY A 380 8.89 -13.39 34.20
N ALA A 381 9.41 -12.41 33.45
CA ALA A 381 9.64 -11.02 33.87
C ALA A 381 8.69 -10.02 33.19
N LEU A 382 7.51 -10.45 32.72
CA LEU A 382 6.53 -9.57 32.06
C LEU A 382 6.04 -8.42 32.95
N ALA A 383 6.17 -8.53 34.28
CA ALA A 383 5.84 -7.46 35.22
C ALA A 383 6.67 -6.18 34.99
N LEU A 384 7.83 -6.27 34.33
CA LEU A 384 8.61 -5.10 33.89
C LEU A 384 7.77 -4.15 33.03
N LEU A 385 6.90 -4.69 32.16
CA LEU A 385 6.12 -3.93 31.18
C LEU A 385 4.98 -3.15 31.81
N ASP A 386 4.61 -3.45 33.05
CA ASP A 386 3.56 -2.75 33.80
C ASP A 386 4.15 -1.86 34.91
N ASP A 387 5.48 -1.75 35.01
CA ASP A 387 6.14 -0.94 36.04
C ASP A 387 6.00 0.57 35.74
N PRO A 388 5.51 1.40 36.69
CA PRO A 388 5.33 2.84 36.48
C PRO A 388 6.60 3.61 36.13
N LEU A 389 7.79 3.08 36.46
CA LEU A 389 9.05 3.72 36.10
C LEU A 389 9.41 3.55 34.61
N LEU A 390 8.71 2.67 33.88
CA LEU A 390 9.01 2.35 32.49
C LEU A 390 8.85 3.56 31.56
N ASP A 391 7.83 4.39 31.79
CA ASP A 391 7.64 5.65 31.06
C ASP A 391 8.86 6.55 31.20
N CYS A 392 9.34 6.77 32.43
CA CYS A 392 10.51 7.61 32.68
C CYS A 392 11.79 7.00 32.10
N ALA A 393 11.97 5.67 32.22
CA ALA A 393 13.14 4.96 31.73
C ALA A 393 13.27 4.95 30.20
N THR A 394 12.16 5.06 29.48
CA THR A 394 12.09 4.98 28.02
C THR A 394 11.69 6.31 27.34
N ALA A 395 11.40 7.35 28.13
CA ALA A 395 11.03 8.67 27.61
C ALA A 395 12.11 9.30 26.74
N GLU A 396 11.71 9.89 25.62
CA GLU A 396 12.60 10.70 24.78
C GLU A 396 12.85 12.08 25.37
N ILE A 397 14.11 12.55 25.27
CA ILE A 397 14.54 13.81 25.88
C ILE A 397 14.77 14.84 24.78
N HIS A 398 13.82 15.77 24.66
CA HIS A 398 13.93 16.90 23.75
C HIS A 398 14.82 17.99 24.35
N ALA A 399 15.91 18.32 23.65
CA ALA A 399 16.78 19.42 24.04
C ALA A 399 16.37 20.78 23.43
N SER A 400 15.54 20.77 22.38
CA SER A 400 15.16 22.00 21.68
C SER A 400 14.25 22.89 22.54
N GLY A 401 14.63 24.16 22.69
CA GLY A 401 13.86 25.15 23.44
C GLY A 401 13.89 25.01 24.96
N VAL A 402 14.62 24.03 25.51
CA VAL A 402 14.68 23.75 26.96
C VAL A 402 16.06 24.13 27.53
N PRO A 403 16.15 24.77 28.71
CA PRO A 403 17.42 25.06 29.36
C PRO A 403 18.24 23.79 29.65
N ARG A 404 19.56 23.86 29.47
CA ARG A 404 20.49 22.72 29.67
C ARG A 404 20.35 22.04 31.03
N HIS A 405 20.09 22.79 32.09
CA HIS A 405 19.95 22.24 33.44
C HIS A 405 18.72 21.33 33.59
N GLU A 406 17.62 21.65 32.92
CA GLU A 406 16.40 20.85 32.95
C GLU A 406 16.57 19.59 32.11
N VAL A 407 17.24 19.70 30.95
CA VAL A 407 17.66 18.54 30.15
C VAL A 407 18.50 17.58 30.99
N GLN A 408 19.51 18.09 31.72
CA GLN A 408 20.34 17.27 32.60
C GLN A 408 19.54 16.61 33.74
N ARG A 409 18.55 17.31 34.29
CA ARG A 409 17.65 16.74 35.32
C ARG A 409 16.85 15.57 34.75
N ARG A 410 16.30 15.71 33.54
CA ARG A 410 15.55 14.64 32.85
C ARG A 410 16.45 13.45 32.54
N ILE A 411 17.69 13.68 32.07
CA ILE A 411 18.68 12.62 31.83
C ILE A 411 18.94 11.82 33.11
N LYS A 412 19.26 12.51 34.21
CA LYS A 412 19.53 11.85 35.51
C LYS A 412 18.34 11.05 36.03
N ALA A 413 17.11 11.55 35.83
CA ALA A 413 15.90 10.83 36.22
C ALA A 413 15.71 9.55 35.39
N LYS A 414 15.91 9.63 34.07
CA LYS A 414 15.85 8.48 33.14
C LYS A 414 16.89 7.42 33.48
N GLU A 415 18.14 7.82 33.72
CA GLU A 415 19.23 6.90 34.12
C GLU A 415 18.91 6.19 35.44
N ARG A 416 18.47 6.95 36.46
CA ARG A 416 18.08 6.37 37.75
C ARG A 416 16.90 5.40 37.61
N ALA A 417 15.90 5.72 36.79
CA ALA A 417 14.77 4.83 36.53
C ALA A 417 15.25 3.50 35.91
N ARG A 418 16.16 3.55 34.94
CA ARG A 418 16.76 2.35 34.32
C ARG A 418 17.52 1.48 35.32
N GLU A 419 18.35 2.08 36.17
CA GLU A 419 19.09 1.36 37.22
C GLU A 419 18.15 0.65 38.21
N VAL A 420 17.09 1.33 38.63
CA VAL A 420 16.10 0.76 39.56
C VAL A 420 15.36 -0.40 38.91
N LEU A 421 14.92 -0.26 37.66
CA LEU A 421 14.24 -1.32 36.92
C LEU A 421 15.14 -2.54 36.70
N ALA A 422 16.40 -2.32 36.26
CA ALA A 422 17.36 -3.39 36.04
C ALA A 422 17.61 -4.22 37.31
N ARG A 423 17.80 -3.55 38.46
CA ARG A 423 18.01 -4.24 39.74
C ARG A 423 16.77 -4.94 40.27
N ARG A 424 15.58 -4.38 40.04
CA ARG A 424 14.31 -4.92 40.53
C ARG A 424 13.87 -6.17 39.77
N HIS A 425 14.03 -6.15 38.45
CA HIS A 425 13.48 -7.19 37.56
C HIS A 425 14.52 -8.23 37.10
N ARG A 426 15.76 -8.15 37.56
CA ARG A 426 16.76 -9.21 37.34
C ARG A 426 16.33 -10.53 38.01
N SER A 427 16.68 -11.64 37.39
CA SER A 427 16.44 -12.98 37.92
C SER A 427 17.61 -13.91 37.60
N ALA A 428 17.54 -15.17 38.01
CA ALA A 428 18.57 -16.15 37.64
C ALA A 428 18.65 -16.40 36.12
N THR A 429 17.55 -16.13 35.39
CA THR A 429 17.42 -16.33 33.95
C THR A 429 17.43 -15.04 33.14
N LEU A 430 17.48 -13.87 33.80
CA LEU A 430 17.48 -12.55 33.18
C LEU A 430 18.51 -11.64 33.84
N SER A 431 19.57 -11.29 33.11
CA SER A 431 20.62 -10.42 33.62
C SER A 431 20.18 -8.95 33.67
N GLU A 432 20.92 -8.13 34.43
CA GLU A 432 20.71 -6.68 34.44
C GLU A 432 20.91 -6.07 33.03
N ASP A 433 21.87 -6.60 32.27
CA ASP A 433 22.13 -6.18 30.89
C ASP A 433 20.98 -6.54 29.95
N ASP A 434 20.32 -7.69 30.15
CA ASP A 434 19.13 -8.07 29.37
C ASP A 434 17.95 -7.14 29.66
N VAL A 435 17.73 -6.78 30.93
CA VAL A 435 16.69 -5.80 31.28
C VAL A 435 17.00 -4.45 30.62
N LEU A 436 18.26 -3.98 30.70
CA LEU A 436 18.68 -2.74 30.04
C LEU A 436 18.49 -2.83 28.52
N ARG A 437 18.82 -3.97 27.89
CA ARG A 437 18.61 -4.23 26.46
C ARG A 437 17.14 -4.12 26.08
N CYS A 438 16.21 -4.65 26.90
CA CYS A 438 14.78 -4.46 26.73
C CYS A 438 14.37 -2.98 26.78
N LEU A 439 14.85 -2.25 27.80
CA LEU A 439 14.56 -0.81 27.95
C LEU A 439 15.12 0.02 26.79
N TYR A 440 16.32 -0.31 26.28
CA TYR A 440 16.89 0.33 25.10
C TYR A 440 16.07 0.03 23.85
N SER A 441 15.59 -1.19 23.67
CA SER A 441 14.76 -1.57 22.52
C SER A 441 13.43 -0.80 22.50
N ILE A 442 12.79 -0.62 23.67
CA ILE A 442 11.58 0.21 23.81
C ILE A 442 11.90 1.68 23.56
N SER A 443 13.04 2.18 24.06
CA SER A 443 13.50 3.55 23.79
C SER A 443 13.74 3.76 22.29
N ASP A 444 14.34 2.79 21.60
CA ASP A 444 14.59 2.85 20.15
C ASP A 444 13.24 2.90 19.38
N ASN A 445 12.21 2.18 19.83
CA ASN A 445 10.87 2.30 19.26
C ASN A 445 10.23 3.68 19.54
N ASN A 446 10.39 4.25 20.73
CA ASN A 446 9.93 5.62 21.02
C ASN A 446 10.65 6.66 20.15
N THR A 447 11.96 6.48 19.95
CA THR A 447 12.76 7.30 19.04
C THR A 447 12.26 7.17 17.60
N TYR A 448 11.94 5.95 17.15
CA TYR A 448 11.34 5.73 15.83
C TYR A 448 10.04 6.51 15.67
N LEU A 449 9.12 6.42 16.64
CA LEU A 449 7.86 7.15 16.61
C LEU A 449 8.09 8.67 16.52
N LEU A 450 9.05 9.19 17.28
CA LEU A 450 9.39 10.61 17.25
C LEU A 450 9.80 11.09 15.85
N PHE A 451 10.65 10.35 15.17
CA PHE A 451 11.14 10.77 13.86
C PHE A 451 10.18 10.46 12.70
N ASN A 452 9.30 9.47 12.86
CA ASN A 452 8.47 8.99 11.75
C ASN A 452 7.00 9.39 11.86
N ARG A 453 6.44 9.43 13.07
CA ARG A 453 5.04 9.78 13.33
C ARG A 453 4.87 11.28 13.58
N ASP A 454 5.72 11.89 14.41
CA ASP A 454 5.51 13.28 14.83
C ASP A 454 5.60 14.31 13.69
N PRO A 455 6.37 14.12 12.60
CA PRO A 455 6.24 14.99 11.43
C PRO A 455 4.82 14.99 10.86
N VAL A 456 4.11 13.86 10.90
CA VAL A 456 2.70 13.78 10.49
C VAL A 456 1.82 14.59 11.45
N ASP A 457 2.01 14.44 12.76
CA ASP A 457 1.29 15.22 13.78
C ASP A 457 1.49 16.73 13.59
N LYS A 458 2.73 17.17 13.27
CA LYS A 458 3.03 18.57 12.96
C LYS A 458 2.33 19.04 11.68
N MET A 459 2.29 18.23 10.63
CA MET A 459 1.57 18.58 9.40
C MET A 459 0.05 18.67 9.61
N ILE A 460 -0.53 17.82 10.45
CA ILE A 460 -1.93 17.96 10.89
C ILE A 460 -2.11 19.29 11.63
N GLY A 461 -1.22 19.61 12.57
CA GLY A 461 -1.25 20.89 13.28
C GLY A 461 -1.15 22.11 12.35
N TYR A 462 -0.31 22.04 11.31
CA TYR A 462 -0.24 23.09 10.29
C TYR A 462 -1.53 23.21 9.47
N LEU A 463 -2.17 22.08 9.11
CA LEU A 463 -3.45 22.11 8.40
C LEU A 463 -4.52 22.82 9.25
N GLU A 464 -4.67 22.41 10.51
CA GLU A 464 -5.69 22.94 11.43
C GLU A 464 -5.43 24.40 11.83
N ALA A 465 -4.16 24.82 11.92
CA ALA A 465 -3.81 26.19 12.30
C ALA A 465 -3.92 27.19 11.14
N HIS A 466 -3.70 26.76 9.90
CA HIS A 466 -3.63 27.64 8.74
C HIS A 466 -4.89 27.62 7.85
N PHE A 467 -5.73 26.59 7.95
CA PHE A 467 -6.90 26.43 7.10
C PHE A 467 -8.15 26.10 7.93
N SER A 468 -9.30 26.68 7.55
CA SER A 468 -10.59 26.35 8.14
C SER A 468 -11.33 25.37 7.22
N PRO A 469 -11.99 24.32 7.74
CA PRO A 469 -12.68 23.35 6.88
C PRO A 469 -13.78 23.98 6.03
N LYS A 470 -14.53 24.94 6.58
CA LYS A 470 -15.75 25.48 5.94
C LYS A 470 -15.56 26.83 5.26
N LYS A 471 -14.47 27.54 5.58
CA LYS A 471 -14.26 28.91 5.11
C LYS A 471 -12.88 29.05 4.50
N ALA A 472 -12.84 29.20 3.18
CA ALA A 472 -11.62 29.58 2.49
C ALA A 472 -11.34 31.07 2.70
N GLU A 473 -10.20 31.41 3.29
CA GLU A 473 -9.71 32.79 3.24
C GLU A 473 -9.28 33.16 1.81
N PRO A 474 -9.39 34.44 1.39
CA PRO A 474 -9.02 34.87 0.05
C PRO A 474 -7.57 34.48 -0.30
N GLY A 475 -7.39 33.75 -1.40
CA GLY A 475 -6.09 33.24 -1.83
C GLY A 475 -5.59 31.97 -1.12
N ALA A 476 -6.30 31.46 -0.10
CA ALA A 476 -5.92 30.29 0.68
C ALA A 476 -6.87 29.08 0.53
N SER A 477 -7.75 29.10 -0.48
CA SER A 477 -8.64 27.96 -0.78
C SER A 477 -7.85 26.69 -1.06
N LEU A 478 -8.28 25.53 -0.59
CA LEU A 478 -7.66 24.23 -0.93
C LEU A 478 -8.29 23.57 -2.16
N ALA A 479 -9.25 24.21 -2.83
CA ALA A 479 -9.95 23.61 -3.95
C ALA A 479 -8.98 23.20 -5.09
N ILE A 480 -9.23 22.03 -5.67
CA ILE A 480 -8.50 21.48 -6.82
C ILE A 480 -9.46 21.05 -7.91
N GLN A 481 -9.02 21.11 -9.16
CA GLN A 481 -9.83 20.75 -10.32
C GLN A 481 -9.06 19.80 -11.24
N GLY A 482 -9.68 18.66 -11.56
CA GLY A 482 -9.13 17.67 -12.47
C GLY A 482 -8.79 18.29 -13.83
N GLY A 483 -7.58 18.00 -14.33
CA GLY A 483 -7.03 18.56 -15.55
C GLY A 483 -6.36 19.94 -15.39
N SER A 484 -6.49 20.59 -14.23
CA SER A 484 -5.81 21.85 -13.93
C SER A 484 -4.56 21.61 -13.09
N GLN A 485 -3.44 22.25 -13.47
CA GLN A 485 -2.15 22.18 -12.75
C GLN A 485 -1.65 20.74 -12.46
N GLY A 486 -2.11 19.76 -13.25
CA GLY A 486 -1.78 18.34 -13.12
C GLY A 486 -2.63 17.55 -12.12
N ALA A 487 -3.61 18.19 -11.46
CA ALA A 487 -4.55 17.50 -10.59
C ALA A 487 -5.41 16.51 -11.39
N ARG A 488 -5.70 15.36 -10.79
CA ARG A 488 -6.60 14.34 -11.34
C ARG A 488 -7.94 14.35 -10.61
N LEU A 489 -7.93 14.64 -9.32
CA LEU A 489 -9.13 14.79 -8.50
C LEU A 489 -9.72 16.21 -8.63
N THR A 490 -11.03 16.30 -8.44
CA THR A 490 -11.76 17.56 -8.33
C THR A 490 -12.40 17.62 -6.95
N HIS A 491 -11.98 18.56 -6.11
CA HIS A 491 -12.49 18.74 -4.76
C HIS A 491 -12.75 20.22 -4.48
N SER A 492 -13.87 20.50 -3.80
CA SER A 492 -14.08 21.78 -3.12
C SER A 492 -13.05 21.98 -2.00
N HIS A 493 -12.96 23.19 -1.46
CA HIS A 493 -12.07 23.48 -0.33
C HIS A 493 -12.31 22.56 0.87
N GLU A 494 -13.58 22.42 1.30
CA GLU A 494 -13.96 21.60 2.45
C GLU A 494 -13.65 20.12 2.21
N ARG A 495 -13.92 19.63 0.99
CA ARG A 495 -13.63 18.26 0.62
C ARG A 495 -12.12 17.98 0.56
N GLN A 496 -11.32 18.90 0.00
CA GLN A 496 -9.87 18.76 0.00
C GLN A 496 -9.29 18.81 1.42
N TYR A 497 -9.74 19.76 2.25
CA TYR A 497 -9.34 19.83 3.65
C TYR A 497 -9.58 18.49 4.37
N THR A 498 -10.78 17.95 4.22
CA THR A 498 -11.19 16.68 4.84
C THR A 498 -10.36 15.51 4.31
N TYR A 499 -10.13 15.45 3.00
CA TYR A 499 -9.32 14.42 2.35
C TYR A 499 -7.86 14.42 2.84
N VAL A 500 -7.26 15.61 2.99
CA VAL A 500 -5.90 15.77 3.52
C VAL A 500 -5.84 15.34 4.98
N LEU A 501 -6.77 15.82 5.82
CA LEU A 501 -6.83 15.47 7.24
C LEU A 501 -6.98 13.96 7.46
N GLN A 502 -7.86 13.31 6.68
CA GLN A 502 -8.03 11.86 6.71
C GLN A 502 -6.76 11.11 6.30
N SER A 503 -6.10 11.55 5.23
CA SER A 503 -4.86 10.93 4.74
C SER A 503 -3.73 11.06 5.75
N LEU A 504 -3.52 12.25 6.32
CA LEU A 504 -2.51 12.47 7.36
C LEU A 504 -2.83 11.68 8.64
N THR A 505 -4.10 11.63 9.07
CA THR A 505 -4.50 10.84 10.24
C THR A 505 -4.24 9.35 10.01
N LEU A 506 -4.54 8.83 8.82
CA LEU A 506 -4.23 7.46 8.45
C LEU A 506 -2.71 7.20 8.48
N TRP A 507 -1.91 8.06 7.84
CA TRP A 507 -0.45 7.92 7.83
C TRP A 507 0.16 7.99 9.23
N ARG A 508 -0.41 8.81 10.11
CA ARG A 508 -0.02 8.90 11.52
C ARG A 508 -0.25 7.57 12.23
N GLU A 509 -1.41 6.95 12.06
CA GLU A 509 -1.74 5.66 12.69
C GLU A 509 -0.91 4.50 12.12
N ILE A 510 -0.65 4.50 10.81
CA ILE A 510 0.25 3.51 10.17
C ILE A 510 1.68 3.66 10.70
N SER A 511 2.19 4.89 10.78
CA SER A 511 3.54 5.16 11.33
C SER A 511 3.64 4.74 12.79
N HIS A 512 2.55 4.86 13.54
CA HIS A 512 2.49 4.43 14.93
C HIS A 512 2.58 2.91 15.09
N GLU A 513 1.92 2.16 14.20
CA GLU A 513 1.85 0.69 14.21
C GLU A 513 2.94 0.05 13.33
N MET A 514 3.92 0.83 12.85
CA MET A 514 4.84 0.39 11.80
C MET A 514 5.63 -0.89 12.18
N PHE A 515 6.10 -1.00 13.42
CA PHE A 515 6.82 -2.20 13.88
C PHE A 515 5.92 -3.44 13.87
N LYS A 516 4.65 -3.28 14.27
CA LYS A 516 3.64 -4.35 14.24
C LYS A 516 3.33 -4.77 12.81
N LEU A 517 3.16 -3.81 11.90
CA LEU A 517 2.93 -4.09 10.48
C LEU A 517 4.12 -4.84 9.87
N TRP A 518 5.36 -4.38 10.10
CA TRP A 518 6.56 -5.08 9.60
C TRP A 518 6.70 -6.49 10.16
N TYR A 519 6.43 -6.68 11.46
CA TYR A 519 6.42 -8.01 12.07
C TYR A 519 5.36 -8.92 11.43
N MET A 520 4.16 -8.39 11.16
CA MET A 520 3.10 -9.14 10.49
C MET A 520 3.43 -9.44 9.03
N ALA A 521 4.12 -8.56 8.31
CA ALA A 521 4.57 -8.84 6.96
C ALA A 521 5.60 -9.96 6.90
N ASP A 522 6.57 -9.96 7.82
CA ASP A 522 7.51 -11.08 7.99
C ASP A 522 6.73 -12.39 8.22
N ALA A 523 5.80 -12.38 9.18
CA ALA A 523 5.01 -13.55 9.52
C ALA A 523 4.11 -14.03 8.38
N ASP A 524 3.42 -13.13 7.67
CA ASP A 524 2.57 -13.47 6.54
C ASP A 524 3.41 -14.05 5.38
N MET A 525 4.55 -13.41 5.06
CA MET A 525 5.37 -13.82 3.92
C MET A 525 6.08 -15.15 4.11
N LEU A 526 6.45 -15.46 5.35
CA LEU A 526 7.21 -16.66 5.72
C LEU A 526 6.32 -17.74 6.34
N HIS A 527 5.00 -17.60 6.28
CA HIS A 527 4.08 -18.59 6.84
C HIS A 527 4.12 -19.89 6.02
N PRO A 528 4.31 -21.08 6.64
CA PRO A 528 4.45 -22.36 5.91
C PRO A 528 3.23 -22.77 5.07
N SER A 529 2.07 -22.16 5.30
CA SER A 529 0.84 -22.44 4.54
C SER A 529 0.41 -21.29 3.61
N ASN A 530 1.21 -20.23 3.49
CA ASN A 530 0.88 -19.06 2.69
C ASN A 530 1.88 -18.92 1.54
N TYR A 531 1.64 -19.63 0.44
CA TYR A 531 2.55 -19.61 -0.71
C TYR A 531 2.27 -18.43 -1.64
N TYR A 532 3.34 -17.89 -2.23
CA TYR A 532 3.22 -16.90 -3.29
C TYR A 532 2.92 -17.57 -4.64
N ARG A 533 2.35 -16.81 -5.56
CA ARG A 533 2.21 -17.15 -6.97
C ARG A 533 3.08 -16.20 -7.78
N LEU A 534 3.94 -16.75 -8.61
CA LEU A 534 4.73 -15.93 -9.53
C LEU A 534 3.84 -15.55 -10.72
N GLN A 535 3.56 -14.27 -10.88
CA GLN A 535 2.62 -13.78 -11.89
C GLN A 535 3.13 -12.46 -12.48
N ASN A 536 2.94 -12.27 -13.79
CA ASN A 536 3.11 -10.96 -14.40
C ASN A 536 1.89 -10.10 -14.06
N THR A 537 2.11 -8.99 -13.37
CA THR A 537 1.06 -8.09 -12.86
C THR A 537 0.79 -6.89 -13.76
N GLY A 538 1.48 -6.80 -14.91
CA GLY A 538 1.58 -5.57 -15.70
C GLY A 538 2.71 -4.65 -15.21
N GLN A 539 3.17 -4.81 -13.97
CA GLN A 539 4.34 -4.13 -13.38
C GLN A 539 5.61 -5.02 -13.44
N GLY A 540 5.62 -6.01 -14.33
CA GLY A 540 6.63 -7.05 -14.38
C GLY A 540 6.25 -8.32 -13.61
N LEU A 541 7.18 -9.27 -13.57
CA LEU A 541 7.03 -10.54 -12.87
C LEU A 541 7.15 -10.31 -11.36
N GLN A 542 6.10 -10.67 -10.62
CA GLN A 542 6.01 -10.40 -9.19
C GLN A 542 5.61 -11.66 -8.42
N ARG A 543 6.08 -11.75 -7.18
CA ARG A 543 5.67 -12.76 -6.20
C ARG A 543 4.40 -12.27 -5.52
N VAL A 544 3.25 -12.66 -6.05
CA VAL A 544 1.92 -12.26 -5.55
C VAL A 544 1.54 -13.18 -4.39
N GLN A 545 1.32 -12.63 -3.20
CA GLN A 545 1.07 -13.39 -1.98
C GLN A 545 0.05 -12.68 -1.10
N ALA A 546 -0.95 -13.42 -0.60
CA ALA A 546 -1.90 -12.89 0.36
C ALA A 546 -1.19 -12.44 1.65
N ALA A 547 -1.66 -11.37 2.27
CA ALA A 547 -1.12 -10.88 3.54
C ALA A 547 -2.27 -10.67 4.56
N PRO A 548 -2.84 -11.75 5.09
CA PRO A 548 -4.03 -11.68 5.93
C PRO A 548 -3.78 -10.99 7.28
N GLY A 549 -2.60 -11.14 7.87
CA GLY A 549 -2.21 -10.46 9.11
C GLY A 549 -2.13 -8.95 8.91
N VAL A 550 -1.34 -8.51 7.92
CA VAL A 550 -1.21 -7.09 7.56
C VAL A 550 -2.56 -6.52 7.12
N GLY A 551 -3.32 -7.26 6.32
CA GLY A 551 -4.64 -6.86 5.84
C GLY A 551 -5.61 -6.57 6.98
N ARG A 552 -5.73 -7.47 7.97
CA ARG A 552 -6.59 -7.25 9.15
C ARG A 552 -6.13 -6.04 9.97
N ALA A 553 -4.82 -5.89 10.18
CA ALA A 553 -4.28 -4.76 10.93
C ALA A 553 -4.59 -3.41 10.23
N MET A 554 -4.45 -3.36 8.91
CA MET A 554 -4.76 -2.17 8.11
C MET A 554 -6.26 -1.82 8.13
N HIS A 555 -7.15 -2.80 8.04
CA HIS A 555 -8.59 -2.56 8.19
C HIS A 555 -8.95 -2.06 9.60
N ALA A 556 -8.30 -2.57 10.64
CA ALA A 556 -8.50 -2.10 12.01
C ALA A 556 -8.04 -0.64 12.19
N ILE A 557 -6.88 -0.28 11.61
CA ILE A 557 -6.38 1.11 11.57
C ILE A 557 -7.37 2.01 10.84
N LEU A 558 -7.81 1.62 9.64
CA LEU A 558 -8.75 2.39 8.83
C LEU A 558 -10.07 2.62 9.57
N ALA A 559 -10.64 1.57 10.15
CA ALA A 559 -11.88 1.67 10.91
C ALA A 559 -11.75 2.61 12.12
N ARG A 560 -10.59 2.63 12.79
CA ARG A 560 -10.29 3.58 13.87
C ARG A 560 -10.24 5.03 13.36
N CYS A 561 -9.57 5.27 12.23
CA CYS A 561 -9.53 6.59 11.59
C CYS A 561 -10.93 7.08 11.18
N GLN A 562 -11.74 6.21 10.56
CA GLN A 562 -13.10 6.53 10.13
C GLN A 562 -14.00 6.89 11.31
N ARG A 563 -13.97 6.09 12.40
CA ARG A 563 -14.72 6.40 13.63
C ARG A 563 -14.31 7.73 14.25
N ARG A 564 -13.01 8.03 14.26
CA ARG A 564 -12.47 9.27 14.84
C ARG A 564 -12.86 10.51 14.03
N LEU A 565 -12.97 10.40 12.70
CA LEU A 565 -13.21 11.53 11.80
C LEU A 565 -14.68 11.67 11.36
N GLY A 566 -15.53 10.67 11.61
CA GLY A 566 -16.97 10.72 11.34
C GLY A 566 -17.37 10.60 9.87
N GLY A 567 -16.42 10.41 8.95
CA GLY A 567 -16.66 10.23 7.52
C GLY A 567 -15.40 9.83 6.76
N TRP A 568 -15.53 9.48 5.48
CA TRP A 568 -14.42 9.09 4.60
C TRP A 568 -14.60 9.66 3.18
N VAL A 569 -13.60 10.39 2.68
CA VAL A 569 -13.57 10.93 1.32
C VAL A 569 -12.58 10.09 0.51
N GLY A 570 -13.01 9.54 -0.62
CA GLY A 570 -12.21 8.64 -1.47
C GLY A 570 -12.48 7.16 -1.19
N SER A 571 -11.71 6.28 -1.82
CA SER A 571 -11.90 4.83 -1.68
C SER A 571 -11.31 4.31 -0.37
N SER A 572 -11.99 3.35 0.25
CA SER A 572 -11.53 2.60 1.42
C SER A 572 -10.83 1.28 1.04
N VAL A 573 -10.67 1.00 -0.26
CA VAL A 573 -10.01 -0.21 -0.76
C VAL A 573 -8.53 -0.19 -0.37
N VAL A 574 -8.08 -1.31 0.20
CA VAL A 574 -6.68 -1.58 0.51
C VAL A 574 -6.18 -2.65 -0.45
N HIS A 575 -5.33 -2.29 -1.41
CA HIS A 575 -4.68 -3.26 -2.28
C HIS A 575 -3.57 -3.98 -1.52
N LEU A 576 -3.63 -5.31 -1.47
CA LEU A 576 -2.68 -6.13 -0.74
C LEU A 576 -2.77 -7.60 -1.17
N GLY A 577 -1.67 -8.14 -1.70
CA GLY A 577 -1.64 -9.49 -2.24
C GLY A 577 -2.33 -9.62 -3.60
N ASP A 578 -2.33 -8.55 -4.40
CA ASP A 578 -2.99 -8.48 -5.72
C ASP A 578 -2.06 -7.87 -6.79
N HIS A 579 -2.59 -7.63 -7.98
CA HIS A 579 -1.82 -7.07 -9.10
C HIS A 579 -1.31 -5.62 -8.86
N ASN A 580 -1.95 -4.85 -7.98
CA ASN A 580 -1.53 -3.49 -7.67
C ASN A 580 -0.47 -3.47 -6.57
N VAL A 581 -0.65 -4.31 -5.56
CA VAL A 581 0.30 -4.49 -4.46
C VAL A 581 0.55 -6.00 -4.25
N PRO A 582 1.57 -6.58 -4.93
CA PRO A 582 1.79 -8.02 -4.97
C PRO A 582 1.95 -8.71 -3.62
N ASN A 583 2.57 -8.07 -2.63
CA ASN A 583 2.83 -8.69 -1.34
C ASN A 583 2.97 -7.66 -0.22
N ALA A 584 3.06 -8.16 1.02
CA ALA A 584 3.17 -7.35 2.23
C ALA A 584 4.41 -6.44 2.24
N LEU A 585 5.54 -6.91 1.68
CA LEU A 585 6.78 -6.14 1.63
C LEU A 585 6.60 -4.85 0.83
N LEU A 586 6.04 -4.96 -0.38
CA LEU A 586 5.77 -3.80 -1.23
C LEU A 586 4.75 -2.84 -0.60
N PHE A 587 3.74 -3.39 0.09
CA PHE A 587 2.75 -2.56 0.79
C PHE A 587 3.38 -1.70 1.88
N ILE A 588 4.16 -2.32 2.77
CA ILE A 588 4.73 -1.61 3.92
C ILE A 588 5.83 -0.64 3.49
N ASP A 589 6.64 -1.01 2.50
CA ASP A 589 7.73 -0.16 2.01
C ASP A 589 7.20 1.19 1.48
N LYS A 590 6.01 1.22 0.84
CA LYS A 590 5.33 2.47 0.46
C LYS A 590 5.22 3.43 1.65
N TYR A 591 4.75 2.95 2.80
CA TYR A 591 4.54 3.82 3.97
C TYR A 591 5.81 4.22 4.70
N THR A 592 6.96 3.57 4.42
CA THR A 592 8.26 4.06 4.91
C THR A 592 8.68 5.38 4.26
N GLN A 593 8.03 5.77 3.16
CA GLN A 593 8.31 7.03 2.44
C GLN A 593 7.64 8.24 3.10
N VAL A 594 6.51 8.07 3.81
CA VAL A 594 5.79 9.16 4.51
C VAL A 594 6.74 10.05 5.33
N PRO A 595 7.56 9.51 6.25
CA PRO A 595 8.46 10.33 7.05
C PRO A 595 9.59 10.98 6.24
N ARG A 596 9.99 10.39 5.10
CA ARG A 596 10.97 10.98 4.19
C ARG A 596 10.42 12.18 3.44
N ILE A 597 9.11 12.21 3.20
CA ILE A 597 8.43 13.35 2.57
C ILE A 597 8.16 14.44 3.61
N LEU A 598 7.52 14.07 4.73
CA LEU A 598 7.05 15.06 5.71
C LEU A 598 8.16 15.59 6.62
N GLY A 599 9.18 14.79 6.93
CA GLY A 599 10.30 15.18 7.79
C GLY A 599 11.04 16.42 7.28
N PRO A 600 11.55 16.40 6.03
CA PRO A 600 12.20 17.56 5.43
C PRO A 600 11.26 18.77 5.30
N LEU A 601 9.99 18.56 4.93
CA LEU A 601 9.01 19.63 4.83
C LEU A 601 8.83 20.36 6.16
N VAL A 602 8.64 19.62 7.25
CA VAL A 602 8.54 20.16 8.61
C VAL A 602 9.82 20.89 8.99
N LEU A 603 10.99 20.32 8.71
CA LEU A 603 12.28 20.94 9.00
C LEU A 603 12.41 22.31 8.34
N VAL A 604 12.07 22.42 7.05
CA VAL A 604 12.10 23.69 6.30
C VAL A 604 11.13 24.71 6.91
N LEU A 605 9.90 24.29 7.19
CA LEU A 605 8.88 25.16 7.79
C LEU A 605 9.33 25.69 9.16
N GLU A 606 9.94 24.86 10.00
CA GLU A 606 10.45 25.24 11.32
C GLU A 606 11.72 26.08 11.26
N ALA A 607 12.62 25.82 10.31
CA ALA A 607 13.87 26.55 10.12
C ALA A 607 13.64 28.00 9.63
N LEU A 608 12.58 28.24 8.87
CA LEU A 608 12.34 29.50 8.16
C LEU A 608 12.50 30.79 9.01
N PRO A 609 11.93 30.90 10.23
CA PRO A 609 12.11 32.09 11.07
C PRO A 609 13.55 32.29 11.53
N THR A 610 14.31 31.20 11.69
CA THR A 610 15.72 31.25 12.07
C THR A 610 16.59 31.66 10.89
N LEU A 611 16.30 31.14 9.69
CA LEU A 611 16.99 31.53 8.44
C LEU A 611 16.80 33.01 8.14
N CYS A 612 15.58 33.53 8.31
CA CYS A 612 15.26 34.94 8.12
C CYS A 612 15.80 35.88 9.23
N ARG A 613 16.64 35.39 10.14
CA ARG A 613 17.50 36.26 10.96
C ARG A 613 18.60 36.91 10.13
N ASP A 614 19.04 36.25 9.06
CA ASP A 614 19.90 36.85 8.05
C ASP A 614 19.11 37.85 7.22
N ARG A 615 19.65 39.07 7.07
CA ARG A 615 18.98 40.17 6.37
C ARG A 615 18.79 39.91 4.88
N ALA A 616 19.75 39.26 4.22
CA ALA A 616 19.68 38.98 2.79
C ALA A 616 18.63 37.90 2.50
N VAL A 617 18.60 36.85 3.32
CA VAL A 617 17.57 35.79 3.22
C VAL A 617 16.19 36.36 3.48
N ARG A 618 16.05 37.19 4.51
CA ARG A 618 14.78 37.87 4.82
C ARG A 618 14.31 38.75 3.67
N ALA A 619 15.18 39.57 3.09
CA ALA A 619 14.85 40.43 1.96
C ALA A 619 14.37 39.63 0.74
N TYR A 620 15.01 38.49 0.45
CA TYR A 620 14.56 37.57 -0.59
C TYR A 620 13.16 37.01 -0.31
N VAL A 621 12.94 36.48 0.91
CA VAL A 621 11.64 35.90 1.29
C VAL A 621 10.52 36.93 1.28
N GLU A 622 10.77 38.15 1.77
CA GLU A 622 9.79 39.25 1.74
C GLU A 622 9.53 39.74 0.30
N ALA A 623 10.53 39.75 -0.58
CA ALA A 623 10.35 40.15 -1.98
C ALA A 623 9.53 39.13 -2.79
N VAL A 624 9.73 37.83 -2.58
CA VAL A 624 9.04 36.77 -3.35
C VAL A 624 7.70 36.38 -2.73
N HIS A 625 7.63 36.29 -1.40
CA HIS A 625 6.47 35.73 -0.69
C HIS A 625 5.78 36.73 0.25
N GLY A 626 6.22 37.99 0.28
CA GLY A 626 5.65 39.07 1.10
C GLY A 626 6.03 39.00 2.58
N SER A 627 6.11 37.80 3.17
CA SER A 627 6.53 37.60 4.57
C SER A 627 6.95 36.16 4.84
N VAL A 628 7.57 35.93 6.01
CA VAL A 628 7.87 34.58 6.51
C VAL A 628 6.59 33.73 6.63
N ALA A 629 5.50 34.34 7.11
CA ALA A 629 4.20 33.68 7.20
C ALA A 629 3.61 33.39 5.82
N GLY A 630 3.76 34.31 4.86
CA GLY A 630 3.34 34.14 3.47
C GLY A 630 4.09 33.00 2.78
N CYS A 631 5.39 32.89 2.98
CA CYS A 631 6.20 31.79 2.45
C CYS A 631 5.76 30.43 3.03
N ARG A 632 5.59 30.33 4.36
CA ARG A 632 5.02 29.11 4.99
C ARG A 632 3.64 28.77 4.41
N GLY A 633 2.77 29.77 4.29
CA GLY A 633 1.44 29.62 3.73
C GLY A 633 1.48 29.11 2.29
N ALA A 634 2.37 29.62 1.44
CA ALA A 634 2.53 29.19 0.06
C ALA A 634 2.98 27.72 -0.05
N VAL A 635 3.96 27.31 0.76
CA VAL A 635 4.42 25.91 0.83
C VAL A 635 3.29 24.98 1.27
N LEU A 636 2.61 25.33 2.37
CA LEU A 636 1.52 24.52 2.92
C LEU A 636 0.32 24.43 1.97
N LEU A 637 -0.07 25.55 1.36
CA LEU A 637 -1.16 25.63 0.39
C LEU A 637 -0.89 24.73 -0.82
N ASP A 638 0.30 24.81 -1.40
CA ASP A 638 0.67 23.99 -2.55
C ASP A 638 0.77 22.51 -2.18
N PHE A 639 1.36 22.18 -1.02
CA PHE A 639 1.45 20.80 -0.53
C PHE A 639 0.06 20.19 -0.30
N PHE A 640 -0.82 20.85 0.47
CA PHE A 640 -2.14 20.31 0.78
C PHE A 640 -3.09 20.24 -0.43
N ARG A 641 -2.86 21.03 -1.48
CA ARG A 641 -3.53 20.85 -2.77
C ARG A 641 -2.93 19.68 -3.54
N HIS A 642 -1.64 19.75 -3.84
CA HIS A 642 -1.04 18.97 -4.93
C HIS A 642 -0.29 17.71 -4.49
N ALA A 643 -0.01 17.53 -3.19
CA ALA A 643 0.43 16.24 -2.66
C ALA A 643 -0.74 15.27 -2.43
N PHE A 644 -1.98 15.72 -2.66
CA PHE A 644 -3.22 14.96 -2.42
C PHE A 644 -4.24 15.14 -3.56
N ASP A 645 -3.78 15.30 -4.80
CA ASP A 645 -4.62 15.63 -5.96
C ASP A 645 -4.83 14.47 -6.95
N GLY A 646 -4.42 13.24 -6.59
CA GLY A 646 -4.49 12.05 -7.44
C GLY A 646 -3.46 12.02 -8.58
N SER A 647 -2.57 13.00 -8.66
CA SER A 647 -1.49 13.00 -9.65
C SER A 647 -0.46 11.89 -9.38
N GLY A 648 0.31 11.51 -10.40
CA GLY A 648 1.32 10.44 -10.33
C GLY A 648 0.81 9.03 -10.64
N ALA A 649 -0.51 8.82 -10.72
CA ALA A 649 -1.08 7.56 -11.21
C ALA A 649 -1.00 7.44 -12.74
N ASP A 650 -0.86 6.21 -13.24
CA ASP A 650 -0.70 5.89 -14.67
C ASP A 650 -1.91 6.30 -15.52
N ASN A 651 -3.09 6.38 -14.92
CA ASN A 651 -4.30 6.84 -15.58
C ASN A 651 -5.21 7.62 -14.61
N PHE A 652 -6.25 8.24 -15.16
CA PHE A 652 -7.20 9.06 -14.40
C PHE A 652 -8.05 8.25 -13.40
N PHE A 653 -8.13 6.93 -13.59
CA PHE A 653 -9.00 6.02 -12.85
C PHE A 653 -8.30 5.43 -11.62
N ASP A 654 -6.99 5.19 -11.72
CA ASP A 654 -6.13 4.80 -10.60
C ASP A 654 -5.63 6.01 -9.80
N ALA A 655 -6.27 7.18 -9.95
CA ALA A 655 -5.87 8.48 -9.41
C ALA A 655 -5.93 8.61 -7.88
N GLY A 656 -5.24 7.73 -7.17
CA GLY A 656 -4.76 7.93 -5.81
C GLY A 656 -5.82 7.98 -4.71
N SER A 657 -7.08 7.62 -4.98
CA SER A 657 -8.14 7.71 -3.97
C SER A 657 -8.20 6.52 -3.01
N CYS A 658 -7.70 5.36 -3.42
CA CYS A 658 -7.55 4.17 -2.58
C CYS A 658 -6.50 4.40 -1.48
N ILE A 659 -6.51 3.56 -0.45
CA ILE A 659 -5.68 3.74 0.74
C ILE A 659 -4.19 3.82 0.38
N ASP A 660 -3.70 2.87 -0.43
CA ASP A 660 -2.31 2.83 -0.88
C ASP A 660 -1.99 3.81 -2.02
N GLY A 661 -3.01 4.30 -2.74
CA GLY A 661 -2.85 5.30 -3.81
C GLY A 661 -2.68 6.74 -3.30
N ARG A 662 -3.09 7.04 -2.05
CA ARG A 662 -2.99 8.39 -1.46
C ARG A 662 -1.57 8.94 -1.42
N LEU A 663 -0.58 8.07 -1.34
CA LEU A 663 0.83 8.46 -1.27
C LEU A 663 1.43 8.79 -2.64
N THR A 664 0.84 8.28 -3.72
CA THR A 664 1.34 8.47 -5.09
C THR A 664 1.43 9.95 -5.48
N SER A 665 0.44 10.75 -5.07
CA SER A 665 0.43 12.20 -5.33
C SER A 665 1.49 12.94 -4.54
N ALA A 666 1.77 12.52 -3.30
CA ALA A 666 2.84 13.08 -2.50
C ALA A 666 4.22 12.80 -3.13
N TRP A 667 4.42 11.59 -3.66
CA TRP A 667 5.63 11.25 -4.42
C TRP A 667 5.78 12.12 -5.68
N ASN A 668 4.70 12.29 -6.45
CA ASN A 668 4.70 13.15 -7.63
C ASN A 668 4.89 14.64 -7.30
N TRP A 669 4.45 15.09 -6.12
CA TRP A 669 4.72 16.43 -5.64
C TRP A 669 6.22 16.61 -5.36
N CYS A 670 6.85 15.61 -4.72
CA CYS A 670 8.29 15.63 -4.42
C CYS A 670 9.14 15.74 -5.70
N SER A 671 8.79 15.00 -6.76
CA SER A 671 9.51 15.05 -8.04
C SER A 671 9.37 16.39 -8.79
N LYS A 672 8.45 17.26 -8.35
CA LYS A 672 8.22 18.59 -8.93
C LYS A 672 8.74 19.73 -8.06
N LEU A 673 9.34 19.45 -6.90
CA LEU A 673 9.76 20.47 -5.94
C LEU A 673 10.70 21.50 -6.58
N GLU A 674 11.65 21.07 -7.40
CA GLU A 674 12.62 21.95 -8.10
C GLU A 674 11.94 23.00 -9.01
N LYS A 675 10.70 22.75 -9.42
CA LYS A 675 9.91 23.63 -10.31
C LYS A 675 9.05 24.63 -9.53
N LYS A 676 9.05 24.57 -8.19
CA LYS A 676 8.23 25.42 -7.32
C LYS A 676 8.99 26.70 -6.97
N GLU A 677 8.27 27.82 -6.85
CA GLU A 677 8.88 29.14 -6.56
C GLU A 677 9.63 29.17 -5.22
N TYR A 678 9.21 28.34 -4.25
CA TYR A 678 9.84 28.20 -2.94
C TYR A 678 10.95 27.13 -2.89
N ALA A 679 11.38 26.55 -4.02
CA ALA A 679 12.44 25.54 -4.06
C ALA A 679 13.76 26.03 -3.45
N HIS A 680 14.11 27.29 -3.68
CA HIS A 680 15.33 27.88 -3.11
C HIS A 680 15.29 27.99 -1.59
N VAL A 681 14.09 28.11 -0.99
CA VAL A 681 13.92 28.11 0.47
C VAL A 681 14.27 26.75 1.06
N PHE A 682 13.93 25.65 0.37
CA PHE A 682 14.34 24.31 0.77
C PHE A 682 15.87 24.19 0.76
N ALA A 683 16.52 24.62 -0.33
CA ALA A 683 17.98 24.60 -0.43
C ALA A 683 18.66 25.43 0.67
N LEU A 684 18.15 26.63 0.97
CA LEU A 684 18.65 27.49 2.06
C LEU A 684 18.48 26.86 3.45
N ALA A 685 17.46 26.02 3.62
CA ALA A 685 17.23 25.25 4.84
C ALA A 685 18.08 23.96 4.93
N GLY A 686 18.97 23.72 3.96
CA GLY A 686 19.85 22.55 3.94
C GLY A 686 19.20 21.29 3.37
N PHE A 687 18.07 21.40 2.69
CA PHE A 687 17.47 20.28 1.97
C PHE A 687 18.28 19.96 0.71
N THR A 688 18.66 18.69 0.55
CA THR A 688 19.35 18.17 -0.65
C THR A 688 18.41 17.36 -1.53
N SER A 689 17.80 16.30 -0.98
CA SER A 689 16.83 15.45 -1.66
C SER A 689 15.88 14.76 -0.67
N PHE A 690 14.76 14.24 -1.17
CA PHE A 690 13.85 13.40 -0.38
C PHE A 690 14.38 11.98 -0.13
N ASP A 691 15.36 11.53 -0.92
CA ASP A 691 16.00 10.22 -0.77
C ASP A 691 17.21 10.24 0.18
N GLY A 692 17.65 11.44 0.60
CA GLY A 692 18.83 11.71 1.41
C GLY A 692 20.11 11.89 0.59
N ASP A 693 21.26 11.97 1.27
CA ASP A 693 22.57 11.81 0.61
C ASP A 693 22.72 10.34 0.21
N PHE A 694 22.73 10.03 -1.09
CA PHE A 694 23.31 8.77 -1.58
C PHE A 694 24.81 8.81 -1.24
N LYS A 695 25.18 8.24 -0.08
CA LYS A 695 26.56 8.00 0.33
C LYS A 695 26.72 6.59 0.84
#